data_AF-A0A5N5L2H6-F1
#
_entry.id   AF-A0A5N5L2H6-F1
#
_cell.length_a   1.000
_cell.length_b   1.000
_cell.length_c   1.000
_cell.angle_alpha   90.00
_cell.angle_beta   90.00
_cell.angle_gamma   90.00
#
_symmetry.space_group_name_H-M   'P 1'
#
loop_
_entity.id
_entity.type
_entity.pdbx_description
1 polymer ?
#
loop_
_entity_poly.entity_id
_entity_poly.type
_entity_poly.pdbx_seq_one_letter_code
_entity_poly.pdbx_strand_id
1 'polypeptide(L)'
;MIASLLPNALLLLLAVPTLALNFTIAGGQIFTPGLAVLDAPQPGTPLGGETIEVALDVSANGRLSLPPYPDDSPTKIHNITIFLYSYATGKNFTITNGTVTANNASLGDIMVSEPGSTVKHVKWMWPDCLVGDGQPTTVGSARGVYNISIRQNFRLNGDDHYTIFDVPISVTNKIDFGLLRPTCDSLNNPLLTPEEIDIAGANDVPVLFAPGDSTQVQTSGGDASGDSLGPSKQPATPGQGLGNAGSAFDWRAGAYWIPLVGILVSILPRILHAQLATTTPLRLSSFLGHASRHATMPLHSSLLPREGFTADVLFRLLGRTAFNPALLLPLLLLARFTKKGEDLSILHPLAYSRLRKIFYLSLARWLNNVHSRRVVNNRCRDVYHWHREVAVVTGGSGGIGGHVAQLLAEQGCKVVVLDIQPLTYAASKNVHFYACDITSPATLRDVAERIRKEVGTPTILINNAGVARGKTILDSSERDVRFTFDVNALSHYWTVKEFLPDMVASNHGMVVTVASFASWVTAPNMVDYGASKAAAQAFHEGLAAELVTRYAAPKVRTVLVNQGYTRTALFEGYANESRFVAPTLHPETVADAIVRQVLKGESGQVVVPGLGNLISGLAGWPLWLQHGLRAKYQSLMVGFKGRQVVEDLEGFYEKREREERERREKEGEKGKGTEESAVLVPK
;
A
#
# COMPACT_ATOMS: atom_id res chain seq x y z
N MET A 1 32.73 -14.14 9.85
CA MET A 1 31.98 -14.94 8.84
C MET A 1 30.46 -14.69 8.87
N ILE A 2 30.00 -13.46 9.18
CA ILE A 2 28.57 -13.05 9.16
C ILE A 2 28.47 -11.64 8.53
N ALA A 3 29.07 -11.45 7.34
CA ALA A 3 29.12 -10.12 6.69
C ALA A 3 28.89 -10.15 5.16
N SER A 4 28.48 -11.29 4.60
CA SER A 4 28.29 -11.46 3.16
C SER A 4 26.83 -11.67 2.72
N LEU A 5 25.85 -11.67 3.64
CA LEU A 5 24.45 -12.00 3.32
C LEU A 5 23.48 -10.80 3.26
N LEU A 6 23.89 -9.60 3.65
CA LEU A 6 23.00 -8.43 3.64
C LEU A 6 22.75 -7.73 2.28
N PRO A 7 23.63 -7.77 1.25
CA PRO A 7 23.34 -7.06 -0.01
C PRO A 7 22.38 -7.82 -0.94
N ASN A 8 22.24 -9.14 -0.76
CA ASN A 8 21.41 -9.97 -1.65
C ASN A 8 19.97 -10.12 -1.17
N ALA A 9 19.68 -9.90 0.12
CA ALA A 9 18.33 -9.98 0.66
C ALA A 9 17.46 -8.77 0.29
N LEU A 10 18.06 -7.59 0.04
CA LEU A 10 17.31 -6.36 -0.24
C LEU A 10 16.93 -6.18 -1.72
N LEU A 11 17.58 -6.92 -2.63
CA LEU A 11 17.26 -6.89 -4.07
C LEU A 11 16.20 -7.93 -4.48
N LEU A 12 15.91 -8.91 -3.61
CA LEU A 12 14.88 -9.94 -3.80
C LEU A 12 13.46 -9.46 -3.43
N LEU A 13 13.32 -8.29 -2.81
CA LEU A 13 12.01 -7.74 -2.40
C LEU A 13 11.34 -6.85 -3.47
N LEU A 14 11.97 -6.61 -4.62
CA LEU A 14 11.44 -5.73 -5.66
C LEU A 14 11.41 -6.33 -7.07
N ALA A 15 11.57 -7.65 -7.19
CA ALA A 15 11.39 -8.37 -8.44
C ALA A 15 10.61 -9.66 -8.18
N VAL A 16 9.29 -9.50 -8.04
CA VAL A 16 8.35 -10.61 -8.09
C VAL A 16 7.58 -10.45 -9.40
N PRO A 17 7.93 -11.15 -10.48
CA PRO A 17 6.90 -11.67 -11.34
C PRO A 17 6.33 -12.86 -10.58
N THR A 18 5.32 -12.61 -9.74
CA THR A 18 4.37 -13.67 -9.45
C THR A 18 3.76 -13.96 -10.81
N LEU A 19 4.08 -15.10 -11.42
CA LEU A 19 3.02 -15.83 -12.09
C LEU A 19 2.07 -16.26 -10.97
N ALA A 20 1.28 -15.29 -10.49
CA ALA A 20 0.08 -15.61 -9.75
C ALA A 20 -0.76 -16.34 -10.79
N LEU A 21 -0.94 -17.65 -10.60
CA LEU A 21 -1.98 -18.38 -11.30
C LEU A 21 -3.27 -17.63 -10.97
N ASN A 22 -3.79 -16.88 -11.94
CA ASN A 22 -4.93 -15.99 -11.73
C ASN A 22 -6.19 -16.84 -11.79
N PHE A 23 -6.48 -17.52 -10.68
CA PHE A 23 -7.70 -18.30 -10.53
C PHE A 23 -8.89 -17.35 -10.41
N THR A 24 -9.94 -17.59 -11.22
CA THR A 24 -11.21 -16.90 -11.03
C THR A 24 -11.99 -17.63 -9.96
N ILE A 25 -12.02 -17.08 -8.74
CA ILE A 25 -12.67 -17.71 -7.58
C ILE A 25 -13.88 -16.88 -7.17
N ALA A 26 -15.04 -17.53 -7.03
CA ALA A 26 -16.20 -16.91 -6.42
C ALA A 26 -17.02 -17.94 -5.63
N GLY A 27 -17.51 -17.54 -4.46
CA GLY A 27 -18.31 -18.44 -3.60
C GLY A 27 -17.57 -19.69 -3.11
N GLY A 28 -16.22 -19.69 -3.13
CA GLY A 28 -15.41 -20.87 -2.79
C GLY A 28 -15.20 -21.85 -3.95
N GLN A 29 -15.75 -21.57 -5.13
CA GLN A 29 -15.58 -22.36 -6.35
C GLN A 29 -14.55 -21.72 -7.28
N ILE A 30 -13.84 -22.52 -8.06
CA ILE A 30 -12.84 -22.09 -9.03
C ILE A 30 -13.38 -22.33 -10.44
N PHE A 31 -13.55 -21.25 -11.19
CA PHE A 31 -14.07 -21.29 -12.55
C PHE A 31 -12.93 -21.62 -13.52
N THR A 32 -13.08 -22.74 -14.22
CA THR A 32 -12.08 -23.20 -15.18
C THR A 32 -12.33 -22.58 -16.57
N PRO A 33 -11.30 -22.52 -17.44
CA PRO A 33 -11.52 -22.32 -18.87
C PRO A 33 -12.19 -23.58 -19.42
N GLY A 34 -13.52 -23.60 -19.48
CA GLY A 34 -14.32 -24.78 -19.84
C GLY A 34 -15.69 -24.81 -19.18
N LEU A 35 -16.34 -25.97 -19.21
CA LEU A 35 -17.71 -26.15 -18.67
C LEU A 35 -17.71 -26.57 -17.19
N ALA A 36 -16.67 -27.23 -16.70
CA ALA A 36 -16.59 -27.70 -15.33
C ALA A 36 -16.15 -26.60 -14.36
N VAL A 37 -16.71 -26.58 -13.16
CA VAL A 37 -16.30 -25.70 -12.06
C VAL A 37 -15.70 -26.56 -10.94
N LEU A 38 -14.54 -26.17 -10.43
CA LEU A 38 -13.84 -26.91 -9.40
C LEU A 38 -14.26 -26.42 -8.01
N ASP A 39 -14.87 -27.30 -7.22
CA ASP A 39 -15.32 -27.01 -5.86
C ASP A 39 -14.22 -27.28 -4.82
N ALA A 40 -13.42 -28.33 -5.05
CA ALA A 40 -12.28 -28.69 -4.21
C ALA A 40 -11.28 -29.56 -5.00
N PRO A 41 -9.96 -29.49 -4.71
CA PRO A 41 -9.34 -28.72 -3.64
C PRO A 41 -8.96 -27.29 -4.02
N GLN A 42 -8.71 -26.45 -3.00
CA GLN A 42 -8.19 -25.09 -3.21
C GLN A 42 -6.69 -25.11 -3.56
N PRO A 43 -6.18 -24.14 -4.35
CA PRO A 43 -4.78 -24.11 -4.76
C PRO A 43 -3.85 -24.03 -3.56
N GLY A 44 -2.77 -24.81 -3.57
CA GLY A 44 -1.78 -24.86 -2.49
C GLY A 44 -2.25 -25.61 -1.24
N THR A 45 -3.45 -26.19 -1.22
CA THR A 45 -3.91 -27.02 -0.10
C THR A 45 -3.03 -28.27 0.03
N PRO A 46 -2.46 -28.54 1.22
CA PRO A 46 -1.89 -29.85 1.49
C PRO A 46 -3.04 -30.86 1.58
N LEU A 47 -3.16 -31.74 0.60
CA LEU A 47 -4.24 -32.74 0.57
C LEU A 47 -3.92 -33.84 1.55
N GLY A 48 -4.89 -34.27 2.36
CA GLY A 48 -4.74 -35.29 3.41
C GLY A 48 -5.54 -36.57 3.14
N GLY A 49 -5.30 -37.63 3.92
CA GLY A 49 -6.09 -38.86 3.89
C GLY A 49 -5.61 -39.93 2.91
N GLU A 50 -6.43 -40.97 2.75
CA GLU A 50 -6.14 -42.18 1.98
C GLU A 50 -6.23 -41.97 0.45
N THR A 51 -6.98 -40.95 0.03
CA THR A 51 -7.28 -40.62 -1.36
C THR A 51 -7.07 -39.14 -1.64
N ILE A 52 -6.76 -38.78 -2.88
CA ILE A 52 -6.97 -37.43 -3.40
C ILE A 52 -8.48 -37.23 -3.60
N GLU A 53 -9.01 -36.13 -3.10
CA GLU A 53 -10.42 -35.76 -3.26
C GLU A 53 -10.53 -34.54 -4.16
N VAL A 54 -11.16 -34.70 -5.32
CA VAL A 54 -11.47 -33.62 -6.26
C VAL A 54 -12.97 -33.60 -6.49
N ALA A 55 -13.61 -32.43 -6.35
CA ALA A 55 -15.03 -32.23 -6.57
C ALA A 55 -15.24 -31.28 -7.76
N LEU A 56 -15.89 -31.77 -8.81
CA LEU A 56 -16.15 -31.03 -10.05
C LEU A 56 -17.64 -30.88 -10.29
N ASP A 57 -18.14 -29.65 -10.34
CA ASP A 57 -19.48 -29.35 -10.84
C ASP A 57 -19.47 -29.40 -12.37
N VAL A 58 -20.16 -30.39 -12.94
CA VAL A 58 -20.27 -30.65 -14.38
C VAL A 58 -21.56 -30.10 -14.98
N SER A 59 -22.31 -29.30 -14.22
CA SER A 59 -23.56 -28.66 -14.65
C SER A 59 -23.37 -27.27 -15.23
N ALA A 60 -22.12 -26.81 -15.43
CA ALA A 60 -21.81 -25.42 -15.82
C ALA A 60 -22.55 -24.40 -14.95
N ASN A 61 -22.44 -24.56 -13.63
CA ASN A 61 -23.13 -23.75 -12.63
C ASN A 61 -24.68 -23.77 -12.82
N GLY A 62 -25.23 -24.97 -13.03
CA GLY A 62 -26.67 -25.22 -13.20
C GLY A 62 -27.24 -24.93 -14.58
N ARG A 63 -26.42 -24.63 -15.59
CA ARG A 63 -26.86 -24.30 -16.97
C ARG A 63 -26.94 -25.49 -17.92
N LEU A 64 -26.33 -26.61 -17.57
CA LEU A 64 -26.39 -27.86 -18.33
C LEU A 64 -27.26 -28.89 -17.62
N SER A 65 -27.97 -29.69 -18.41
CA SER A 65 -28.64 -30.89 -17.92
C SER A 65 -27.62 -31.90 -17.39
N LEU A 66 -28.08 -32.87 -16.60
CA LEU A 66 -27.21 -33.93 -16.09
C LEU A 66 -26.85 -34.91 -17.21
N PRO A 67 -25.59 -35.41 -17.27
CA PRO A 67 -25.22 -36.48 -18.19
C PRO A 67 -26.02 -37.77 -17.89
N PRO A 68 -26.30 -38.63 -18.89
CA PRO A 68 -25.81 -38.55 -20.27
C PRO A 68 -26.54 -37.50 -21.11
N TYR A 69 -25.77 -36.70 -21.85
CA TYR A 69 -26.31 -35.69 -22.76
C TYR A 69 -26.84 -36.33 -24.04
N PRO A 70 -27.89 -35.77 -24.68
CA PRO A 70 -28.29 -36.17 -26.02
C PRO A 70 -27.11 -36.07 -27.02
N ASP A 71 -27.03 -37.01 -27.95
CA ASP A 71 -25.94 -37.05 -28.93
C ASP A 71 -25.88 -35.79 -29.80
N ASP A 72 -27.03 -35.21 -30.09
CA ASP A 72 -27.26 -33.98 -30.86
C ASP A 72 -27.23 -32.70 -30.02
N SER A 73 -26.87 -32.77 -28.73
CA SER A 73 -26.82 -31.56 -27.88
C SER A 73 -25.77 -30.56 -28.40
N PRO A 74 -26.14 -29.28 -28.62
CA PRO A 74 -25.21 -28.25 -29.08
C PRO A 74 -24.18 -27.87 -28.02
N THR A 75 -24.46 -28.14 -26.74
CA THR A 75 -23.46 -28.06 -25.66
C THR A 75 -23.48 -29.33 -24.83
N LYS A 76 -22.31 -29.96 -24.65
CA LYS A 76 -22.14 -31.16 -23.83
C LYS A 76 -20.68 -31.36 -23.44
N ILE A 77 -20.43 -31.99 -22.29
CA ILE A 77 -19.09 -32.46 -21.93
C ILE A 77 -18.92 -33.86 -22.50
N HIS A 78 -17.92 -34.06 -23.36
CA HIS A 78 -17.61 -35.36 -23.96
C HIS A 78 -16.85 -36.24 -22.96
N ASN A 79 -15.79 -35.70 -22.36
CA ASN A 79 -15.05 -36.36 -21.28
C ASN A 79 -14.26 -35.36 -20.42
N ILE A 80 -13.86 -35.81 -19.23
CA ILE A 80 -12.90 -35.11 -18.39
C ILE A 80 -11.84 -36.11 -17.93
N THR A 81 -10.58 -35.81 -18.26
CA THR A 81 -9.41 -36.59 -17.86
C THR A 81 -8.62 -35.83 -16.82
N ILE A 82 -8.18 -36.53 -15.78
CA ILE A 82 -7.42 -35.93 -14.68
C ILE A 82 -6.09 -36.64 -14.55
N PHE A 83 -5.02 -35.85 -14.50
CA PHE A 83 -3.65 -36.32 -14.26
C PHE A 83 -3.09 -35.66 -13.01
N LEU A 84 -2.19 -36.35 -12.34
CA LEU A 84 -1.37 -35.81 -11.27
C LEU A 84 0.08 -35.82 -11.72
N TYR A 85 0.64 -34.66 -12.04
CA TYR A 85 1.99 -34.59 -12.60
C TYR A 85 2.89 -33.62 -11.84
N SER A 86 4.20 -33.85 -11.93
CA SER A 86 5.22 -32.96 -11.36
C SER A 86 6.52 -33.06 -12.15
N TYR A 87 6.96 -31.90 -12.67
CA TYR A 87 8.29 -31.76 -13.26
C TYR A 87 9.40 -31.86 -12.21
N ALA A 88 9.10 -31.60 -10.93
CA ALA A 88 10.08 -31.68 -9.86
C ALA A 88 10.38 -33.13 -9.45
N THR A 89 9.36 -33.99 -9.40
CA THR A 89 9.53 -35.42 -9.05
C THR A 89 9.69 -36.30 -10.29
N GLY A 90 9.42 -35.79 -11.49
CA GLY A 90 9.46 -36.54 -12.74
C GLY A 90 8.32 -37.55 -12.88
N LYS A 91 7.22 -37.38 -12.12
CA LYS A 91 6.07 -38.30 -12.10
C LYS A 91 4.88 -37.72 -12.84
N ASN A 92 4.11 -38.59 -13.50
CA ASN A 92 2.87 -38.24 -14.21
C ASN A 92 1.86 -39.38 -14.06
N PHE A 93 1.00 -39.31 -13.06
CA PHE A 93 0.03 -40.36 -12.77
C PHE A 93 -1.32 -40.09 -13.43
N THR A 94 -1.91 -41.12 -14.02
CA THR A 94 -3.32 -41.06 -14.45
C THR A 94 -4.24 -41.20 -13.23
N ILE A 95 -5.12 -40.22 -13.03
CA ILE A 95 -6.19 -40.30 -12.01
C ILE A 95 -7.48 -40.86 -12.64
N THR A 96 -7.93 -40.33 -13.78
CA THR A 96 -9.19 -40.73 -14.43
C THR A 96 -9.03 -41.07 -15.91
N ASN A 97 -9.84 -42.01 -16.40
CA ASN A 97 -9.97 -42.44 -17.79
C ASN A 97 -8.61 -42.68 -18.50
N GLY A 98 -7.90 -43.72 -18.04
CA GLY A 98 -6.48 -43.92 -18.32
C GLY A 98 -6.08 -44.50 -19.67
N THR A 99 -4.80 -44.28 -19.98
CA THR A 99 -4.01 -44.93 -21.05
C THR A 99 -3.33 -46.23 -20.61
N VAL A 100 -3.24 -46.49 -19.30
CA VAL A 100 -2.57 -47.67 -18.70
C VAL A 100 -3.62 -48.55 -18.03
N THR A 101 -3.96 -49.68 -18.65
CA THR A 101 -5.05 -50.58 -18.23
C THR A 101 -4.61 -51.73 -17.33
N ALA A 102 -3.40 -51.66 -16.75
CA ALA A 102 -2.95 -52.68 -15.81
C ALA A 102 -3.63 -52.48 -14.43
N ASN A 103 -4.57 -53.38 -14.10
CA ASN A 103 -5.16 -53.60 -12.77
C ASN A 103 -6.21 -52.59 -12.24
N ASN A 104 -7.02 -51.93 -13.10
CA ASN A 104 -8.11 -51.04 -12.65
C ASN A 104 -7.65 -49.91 -11.68
N ALA A 105 -6.38 -49.49 -11.77
CA ALA A 105 -5.80 -48.55 -10.81
C ALA A 105 -6.22 -47.08 -11.04
N SER A 106 -6.56 -46.70 -12.28
CA SER A 106 -7.17 -45.40 -12.58
C SER A 106 -8.68 -45.47 -12.42
N LEU A 107 -9.32 -44.38 -11.99
CA LEU A 107 -10.77 -44.26 -12.03
C LEU A 107 -11.25 -44.31 -13.49
N GLY A 108 -12.45 -44.83 -13.72
CA GLY A 108 -13.09 -44.83 -15.03
C GLY A 108 -13.46 -43.43 -15.51
N ASP A 109 -14.27 -43.34 -16.56
CA ASP A 109 -14.82 -42.06 -16.99
C ASP A 109 -15.67 -41.44 -15.87
N ILE A 110 -15.30 -40.24 -15.43
CA ILE A 110 -15.98 -39.56 -14.32
C ILE A 110 -17.37 -39.07 -14.72
N MET A 111 -17.63 -38.91 -16.01
CA MET A 111 -18.93 -38.46 -16.51
C MET A 111 -20.03 -39.50 -16.28
N VAL A 112 -19.66 -40.79 -16.22
CA VAL A 112 -20.58 -41.89 -15.87
C VAL A 112 -20.62 -42.21 -14.37
N SER A 113 -19.72 -41.60 -13.59
CA SER A 113 -19.74 -41.74 -12.13
C SER A 113 -20.87 -40.91 -11.51
N GLU A 114 -21.41 -41.39 -10.39
CA GLU A 114 -22.48 -40.70 -9.64
C GLU A 114 -23.65 -40.24 -10.55
N PRO A 115 -24.37 -41.18 -11.20
CA PRO A 115 -25.47 -40.83 -12.10
C PRO A 115 -26.55 -40.04 -11.35
N GLY A 116 -26.99 -38.93 -11.94
CA GLY A 116 -27.95 -38.02 -11.30
C GLY A 116 -27.35 -36.93 -10.39
N SER A 117 -26.01 -36.87 -10.23
CA SER A 117 -25.33 -35.80 -9.49
C SER A 117 -24.75 -34.72 -10.42
N THR A 118 -24.94 -33.45 -10.08
CA THR A 118 -24.32 -32.28 -10.74
C THR A 118 -22.84 -32.16 -10.39
N VAL A 119 -22.43 -32.68 -9.23
CA VAL A 119 -21.04 -32.67 -8.76
C VAL A 119 -20.49 -34.09 -8.82
N LYS A 120 -19.31 -34.26 -9.43
CA LYS A 120 -18.58 -35.52 -9.51
C LYS A 120 -17.45 -35.53 -8.49
N HIS A 121 -17.46 -36.53 -7.61
CA HIS A 121 -16.42 -36.73 -6.61
C HIS A 121 -15.40 -37.76 -7.10
N VAL A 122 -14.18 -37.29 -7.32
CA VAL A 122 -13.03 -38.09 -7.69
C VAL A 122 -12.28 -38.43 -6.40
N LYS A 123 -12.38 -39.70 -6.00
CA LYS A 123 -11.67 -40.26 -4.83
C LYS A 123 -10.64 -41.26 -5.31
N TRP A 124 -9.44 -40.79 -5.60
CA TRP A 124 -8.38 -41.64 -6.16
C TRP A 124 -7.32 -41.97 -5.12
N MET A 125 -7.00 -43.26 -4.98
CA MET A 125 -6.09 -43.74 -3.94
C MET A 125 -4.64 -43.37 -4.26
N TRP A 126 -3.94 -42.80 -3.28
CA TRP A 126 -2.52 -42.49 -3.45
C TRP A 126 -1.71 -43.77 -3.71
N PRO A 127 -0.83 -43.79 -4.73
CA PRO A 127 0.04 -44.94 -5.01
C PRO A 127 1.15 -45.11 -3.97
N ASP A 128 1.74 -46.30 -3.94
CA ASP A 128 2.71 -46.73 -2.92
C ASP A 128 3.93 -45.81 -2.77
N CYS A 129 4.47 -45.23 -3.84
CA CYS A 129 5.63 -44.34 -3.76
C CYS A 129 5.32 -42.97 -3.14
N LEU A 130 4.04 -42.63 -2.95
CA LEU A 130 3.62 -41.45 -2.21
C LEU A 130 3.35 -41.75 -0.72
N VAL A 131 3.42 -43.00 -0.25
CA VAL A 131 3.29 -43.35 1.17
C VAL A 131 4.40 -42.68 2.01
N GLY A 132 4.04 -42.19 3.19
CA GLY A 132 4.95 -41.49 4.10
C GLY A 132 4.36 -40.19 4.64
N ASP A 133 5.16 -39.42 5.36
CA ASP A 133 4.78 -38.17 5.99
C ASP A 133 5.80 -37.05 5.73
N GLY A 134 5.31 -35.80 5.75
CA GLY A 134 6.15 -34.62 5.63
C GLY A 134 6.71 -34.34 4.23
N GLN A 135 7.68 -33.42 4.22
CA GLN A 135 8.38 -32.92 3.03
C GLN A 135 9.33 -34.00 2.46
N PRO A 136 9.69 -33.96 1.16
CA PRO A 136 10.60 -34.93 0.57
C PRO A 136 11.94 -34.97 1.33
N THR A 137 12.27 -36.15 1.88
CA THR A 137 13.45 -36.34 2.74
C THR A 137 14.70 -36.80 1.97
N THR A 138 14.54 -37.26 0.73
CA THR A 138 15.62 -37.79 -0.12
C THR A 138 15.55 -37.25 -1.55
N VAL A 139 16.71 -37.17 -2.21
CA VAL A 139 16.80 -36.89 -3.66
C VAL A 139 16.18 -38.06 -4.42
N GLY A 140 15.14 -37.79 -5.21
CA GLY A 140 14.34 -38.83 -5.89
C GLY A 140 13.08 -39.26 -5.14
N SER A 141 12.71 -38.58 -4.05
CA SER A 141 11.40 -38.78 -3.42
C SER A 141 10.29 -38.46 -4.42
N ALA A 142 9.28 -39.33 -4.50
CA ALA A 142 8.09 -39.05 -5.28
C ALA A 142 7.16 -38.03 -4.58
N ARG A 143 7.44 -37.60 -3.34
CA ARG A 143 6.60 -36.64 -2.62
C ARG A 143 7.06 -35.20 -2.88
N GLY A 144 6.14 -34.24 -2.81
CA GLY A 144 6.46 -32.83 -3.06
C GLY A 144 5.35 -32.06 -3.78
N VAL A 145 5.75 -31.10 -4.62
CA VAL A 145 4.83 -30.24 -5.37
C VAL A 145 4.30 -30.99 -6.59
N TYR A 146 2.99 -30.93 -6.79
CA TYR A 146 2.29 -31.55 -7.92
C TYR A 146 1.24 -30.59 -8.49
N ASN A 147 0.84 -30.82 -9.72
CA ASN A 147 -0.33 -30.21 -10.34
C ASN A 147 -1.39 -31.27 -10.61
N ILE A 148 -2.63 -31.00 -10.17
CA ILE A 148 -3.80 -31.72 -10.66
C ILE A 148 -4.19 -31.09 -11.99
N SER A 149 -3.94 -31.80 -13.09
CA SER A 149 -4.29 -31.35 -14.44
C SER A 149 -5.68 -31.84 -14.79
N ILE A 150 -6.62 -30.93 -14.91
CA ILE A 150 -8.01 -31.19 -15.32
C ILE A 150 -8.10 -30.86 -16.81
N ARG A 151 -8.33 -31.89 -17.62
CA ARG A 151 -8.41 -31.74 -19.08
C ARG A 151 -9.80 -32.07 -19.57
N GLN A 152 -10.45 -31.08 -20.20
CA GLN A 152 -11.85 -31.16 -20.61
C GLN A 152 -11.92 -31.30 -22.12
N ASN A 153 -12.71 -32.23 -22.63
CA ASN A 153 -13.16 -32.26 -24.01
C ASN A 153 -14.66 -32.00 -24.02
N PHE A 154 -15.11 -30.94 -24.67
CA PHE A 154 -16.51 -30.54 -24.64
C PHE A 154 -16.92 -29.83 -25.92
N ARG A 155 -18.22 -29.83 -26.17
CA ARG A 155 -18.86 -28.99 -27.18
C ARG A 155 -19.50 -27.78 -26.53
N LEU A 156 -19.32 -26.60 -27.11
CA LEU A 156 -20.00 -25.38 -26.72
C LEU A 156 -20.66 -24.77 -27.97
N ASN A 157 -22.00 -24.67 -27.95
CA ASN A 157 -22.80 -24.07 -29.02
C ASN A 157 -22.47 -24.59 -30.45
N GLY A 158 -22.14 -25.87 -30.58
CA GLY A 158 -21.82 -26.52 -31.85
C GLY A 158 -20.33 -26.74 -32.13
N ASP A 159 -19.44 -26.02 -31.43
CA ASP A 159 -17.99 -26.09 -31.63
C ASP A 159 -17.33 -26.97 -30.56
N ASP A 160 -16.44 -27.88 -30.98
CA ASP A 160 -15.71 -28.78 -30.09
C ASP A 160 -14.40 -28.11 -29.59
N HIS A 161 -14.19 -28.13 -28.28
CA HIS A 161 -13.07 -27.50 -27.58
C HIS A 161 -12.35 -28.50 -26.68
N TYR A 162 -11.06 -28.24 -26.46
CA TYR A 162 -10.23 -28.96 -25.52
C TYR A 162 -9.53 -27.98 -24.59
N THR A 163 -9.60 -28.20 -23.27
CA THR A 163 -8.93 -27.31 -22.30
C THR A 163 -8.09 -28.03 -21.26
N ILE A 164 -7.03 -27.37 -20.79
CA ILE A 164 -6.13 -27.88 -19.74
C ILE A 164 -6.04 -26.86 -18.60
N PHE A 165 -6.50 -27.25 -17.43
CA PHE A 165 -6.47 -26.41 -16.24
C PHE A 165 -5.73 -27.10 -15.09
N ASP A 166 -4.66 -26.46 -14.62
CA ASP A 166 -3.77 -27.03 -13.62
C ASP A 166 -3.96 -26.40 -12.24
N VAL A 167 -4.16 -27.24 -11.23
CA VAL A 167 -4.32 -26.83 -9.83
C VAL A 167 -3.07 -27.27 -9.05
N PRO A 168 -2.27 -26.33 -8.54
CA PRO A 168 -1.07 -26.66 -7.78
C PRO A 168 -1.47 -27.19 -6.40
N ILE A 169 -0.86 -28.30 -6.00
CA ILE A 169 -1.03 -28.96 -4.71
C ILE A 169 0.33 -29.41 -4.15
N SER A 170 0.35 -29.84 -2.90
CA SER A 170 1.53 -30.39 -2.25
C SER A 170 1.21 -31.69 -1.52
N VAL A 171 1.93 -32.76 -1.85
CA VAL A 171 1.81 -34.08 -1.20
C VAL A 171 2.78 -34.12 -0.03
N THR A 172 2.36 -33.55 1.10
CA THR A 172 3.15 -33.45 2.34
C THR A 172 2.43 -34.01 3.56
N ASN A 173 1.18 -34.42 3.38
CA ASN A 173 0.36 -35.09 4.38
C ASN A 173 0.88 -36.48 4.72
N LYS A 174 0.48 -36.98 5.89
CA LYS A 174 0.67 -38.39 6.22
C LYS A 174 -0.23 -39.26 5.35
N ILE A 175 0.38 -40.23 4.66
CA ILE A 175 -0.26 -41.29 3.88
C ILE A 175 0.21 -42.61 4.48
N ASP A 176 -0.72 -43.37 5.05
CA ASP A 176 -0.39 -44.63 5.73
C ASP A 176 -0.12 -45.76 4.73
N PHE A 177 0.70 -46.74 5.13
CA PHE A 177 0.94 -47.91 4.33
C PHE A 177 -0.33 -48.77 4.21
N GLY A 178 -0.64 -49.25 3.00
CA GLY A 178 -1.78 -50.12 2.74
C GLY A 178 -1.45 -51.17 1.68
N LEU A 179 -1.78 -52.43 1.95
CA LEU A 179 -1.47 -53.59 1.08
C LEU A 179 -2.21 -53.59 -0.27
N LEU A 180 -3.26 -52.77 -0.41
CA LEU A 180 -4.11 -52.68 -1.60
C LEU A 180 -3.82 -51.43 -2.44
N ARG A 181 -2.77 -50.66 -2.11
CA ARG A 181 -2.41 -49.46 -2.89
C ARG A 181 -1.82 -49.84 -4.25
N PRO A 182 -2.14 -49.09 -5.32
CA PRO A 182 -1.54 -49.32 -6.62
C PRO A 182 -0.05 -48.96 -6.62
N THR A 183 0.74 -49.66 -7.42
CA THR A 183 2.16 -49.35 -7.58
C THR A 183 2.34 -48.11 -8.43
N CYS A 184 3.33 -47.28 -8.14
CA CYS A 184 3.56 -46.08 -8.94
C CYS A 184 3.84 -46.38 -10.42
N ASP A 185 4.52 -47.49 -10.72
CA ASP A 185 4.81 -47.89 -12.10
C ASP A 185 3.55 -48.28 -12.88
N SER A 186 2.48 -48.74 -12.21
CA SER A 186 1.21 -49.07 -12.88
C SER A 186 0.38 -47.85 -13.28
N LEU A 187 0.68 -46.68 -12.72
CA LEU A 187 -0.06 -45.43 -12.93
C LEU A 187 0.75 -44.36 -13.67
N ASN A 188 2.07 -44.50 -13.71
CA ASN A 188 2.97 -43.50 -14.23
C ASN A 188 3.06 -43.54 -15.76
N ASN A 189 2.83 -42.39 -16.39
CA ASN A 189 3.01 -42.17 -17.83
C ASN A 189 4.34 -41.45 -18.09
N PRO A 190 4.79 -41.43 -19.36
CA PRO A 190 5.81 -40.47 -19.79
C PRO A 190 5.38 -39.03 -19.44
N LEU A 191 6.32 -38.25 -18.91
CA LEU A 191 6.11 -36.84 -18.64
C LEU A 191 6.39 -36.06 -19.92
N LEU A 192 5.35 -35.45 -20.48
CA LEU A 192 5.47 -34.61 -21.67
C LEU A 192 5.93 -33.21 -21.26
N THR A 193 6.73 -32.57 -22.11
CA THR A 193 7.16 -31.18 -21.96
C THR A 193 6.03 -30.21 -22.30
N PRO A 194 6.07 -28.96 -21.80
CA PRO A 194 5.10 -27.92 -22.17
C PRO A 194 5.03 -27.63 -23.68
N GLU A 195 6.09 -27.94 -24.45
CA GLU A 195 6.10 -27.79 -25.91
C GLU A 195 5.43 -28.98 -26.63
N GLU A 196 5.46 -30.17 -26.02
CA GLU A 196 4.79 -31.38 -26.52
C GLU A 196 3.29 -31.40 -26.19
N ILE A 197 2.88 -30.66 -25.16
CA ILE A 197 1.48 -30.41 -24.82
C ILE A 197 1.09 -29.12 -25.55
N ASP A 198 0.10 -29.15 -26.44
CA ASP A 198 -0.40 -27.92 -27.09
C ASP A 198 -1.20 -27.04 -26.09
N ILE A 199 -0.50 -26.45 -25.12
CA ILE A 199 -1.08 -25.64 -24.03
C ILE A 199 -1.70 -24.37 -24.60
N ALA A 200 -1.13 -23.82 -25.68
CA ALA A 200 -1.64 -22.62 -26.33
C ALA A 200 -2.98 -22.90 -27.01
N GLY A 201 -3.12 -24.00 -27.76
CA GLY A 201 -4.39 -24.43 -28.36
C GLY A 201 -5.41 -24.88 -27.31
N ALA A 202 -4.97 -25.50 -26.21
CA ALA A 202 -5.86 -25.95 -25.15
C ALA A 202 -6.45 -24.81 -24.31
N ASN A 203 -5.83 -23.64 -24.23
CA ASN A 203 -6.33 -22.54 -23.37
C ASN A 203 -7.02 -21.42 -24.14
N ASP A 204 -7.47 -21.69 -25.37
CA ASP A 204 -8.13 -20.68 -26.24
C ASP A 204 -9.58 -20.36 -25.81
N VAL A 205 -10.12 -21.10 -24.85
CA VAL A 205 -11.44 -20.83 -24.25
C VAL A 205 -11.28 -19.92 -23.02
N PRO A 206 -12.03 -18.81 -22.91
CA PRO A 206 -11.98 -17.95 -21.72
C PRO A 206 -12.59 -18.63 -20.49
N VAL A 207 -12.43 -18.03 -19.32
CA VAL A 207 -13.13 -18.48 -18.10
C VAL A 207 -14.63 -18.23 -18.27
N LEU A 208 -15.40 -19.31 -18.25
CA LEU A 208 -16.85 -19.27 -18.42
C LEU A 208 -17.56 -19.35 -17.06
N PHE A 209 -18.79 -18.83 -16.99
CA PHE A 209 -19.74 -18.99 -15.90
C PHE A 209 -19.40 -18.32 -14.56
N ALA A 210 -18.30 -17.57 -14.50
CA ALA A 210 -17.97 -16.72 -13.35
C ALA A 210 -19.07 -15.67 -13.08
N PRO A 211 -19.24 -15.15 -11.85
CA PRO A 211 -20.25 -14.14 -11.58
C PRO A 211 -20.07 -12.89 -12.47
N GLY A 212 -21.13 -12.51 -13.18
CA GLY A 212 -21.10 -11.42 -14.16
C GLY A 212 -20.75 -11.84 -15.59
N ASP A 213 -20.43 -13.12 -15.82
CA ASP A 213 -20.23 -13.66 -17.16
C ASP A 213 -21.58 -13.85 -17.90
N SER A 214 -21.60 -13.47 -19.18
CA SER A 214 -22.78 -13.49 -20.04
C SER A 214 -22.84 -14.69 -20.99
N THR A 215 -21.96 -15.70 -20.83
CA THR A 215 -21.91 -16.90 -21.69
C THR A 215 -23.27 -17.60 -21.79
N GLN A 216 -23.82 -17.65 -23.00
CA GLN A 216 -25.08 -18.33 -23.30
C GLN A 216 -24.80 -19.77 -23.73
N VAL A 217 -25.62 -20.72 -23.26
CA VAL A 217 -25.50 -22.14 -23.55
C VAL A 217 -26.77 -22.61 -24.27
N GLN A 218 -26.60 -23.21 -25.44
CA GLN A 218 -27.69 -23.89 -26.14
C GLN A 218 -27.79 -25.35 -25.65
N THR A 219 -29.02 -25.85 -25.47
CA THR A 219 -29.32 -27.25 -25.07
C THR A 219 -30.45 -27.82 -25.93
N SER A 220 -30.44 -29.14 -26.15
CA SER A 220 -31.52 -29.86 -26.85
C SER A 220 -32.47 -30.51 -25.84
N GLY A 221 -33.71 -30.01 -25.73
CA GLY A 221 -34.82 -30.72 -25.07
C GLY A 221 -35.64 -29.91 -24.04
N GLY A 222 -36.93 -29.69 -24.38
CA GLY A 222 -38.10 -29.63 -23.49
C GLY A 222 -38.22 -28.53 -22.43
N ASP A 223 -39.16 -27.61 -22.65
CA ASP A 223 -39.65 -26.51 -21.78
C ASP A 223 -38.74 -25.28 -21.60
N ALA A 224 -38.69 -24.52 -22.69
CA ALA A 224 -38.60 -23.07 -22.68
C ALA A 224 -39.82 -22.42 -22.01
N SER A 225 -40.00 -22.61 -20.70
CA SER A 225 -40.84 -21.76 -19.85
C SER A 225 -40.56 -22.03 -18.37
N GLY A 226 -39.54 -21.37 -17.83
CA GLY A 226 -39.19 -21.39 -16.42
C GLY A 226 -37.77 -20.90 -16.30
N ASP A 227 -37.55 -19.79 -15.59
CA ASP A 227 -36.22 -19.27 -15.30
C ASP A 227 -35.37 -20.42 -14.75
N SER A 228 -34.56 -21.01 -15.62
CA SER A 228 -33.74 -22.19 -15.33
C SER A 228 -32.48 -21.80 -14.55
N LEU A 229 -32.64 -20.80 -13.68
CA LEU A 229 -31.74 -20.49 -12.60
C LEU A 229 -32.20 -21.38 -11.45
N GLY A 230 -31.53 -22.52 -11.26
CA GLY A 230 -31.52 -23.13 -9.93
C GLY A 230 -31.23 -22.04 -8.89
N PRO A 231 -31.79 -22.12 -7.67
CA PRO A 231 -31.64 -21.06 -6.68
C PRO A 231 -30.16 -20.71 -6.53
N SER A 232 -29.83 -19.42 -6.61
CA SER A 232 -28.45 -18.94 -6.43
C SER A 232 -27.90 -19.48 -5.12
N LYS A 233 -26.82 -20.27 -5.16
CA LYS A 233 -26.11 -20.70 -3.95
C LYS A 233 -25.82 -19.45 -3.10
N GLN A 234 -26.16 -19.50 -1.81
CA GLN A 234 -25.91 -18.36 -0.92
C GLN A 234 -24.41 -18.06 -0.83
N PRO A 235 -24.02 -16.78 -0.79
CA PRO A 235 -22.62 -16.41 -0.64
C PRO A 235 -22.07 -16.93 0.70
N ALA A 236 -20.98 -17.69 0.64
CA ALA A 236 -20.29 -18.18 1.82
C ALA A 236 -19.78 -17.01 2.68
N THR A 237 -20.04 -17.05 3.99
CA THR A 237 -19.52 -16.07 4.94
C THR A 237 -18.06 -16.39 5.31
N PRO A 238 -17.24 -15.38 5.67
CA PRO A 238 -15.88 -15.61 6.14
C PRO A 238 -15.90 -16.47 7.41
N GLY A 239 -15.61 -17.77 7.27
CA GLY A 239 -15.64 -18.73 8.39
C GLY A 239 -16.02 -20.16 8.03
N GLN A 240 -16.48 -20.45 6.81
CA GLN A 240 -16.91 -21.80 6.39
C GLN A 240 -15.86 -22.59 5.56
N GLY A 241 -14.60 -22.15 5.53
CA GLY A 241 -13.50 -22.89 4.89
C GLY A 241 -12.65 -23.65 5.91
N LEU A 242 -12.51 -24.96 5.74
CA LEU A 242 -11.51 -25.78 6.44
C LEU A 242 -10.11 -25.49 5.87
N GLY A 243 -9.17 -25.09 6.73
CA GLY A 243 -7.73 -25.21 6.43
C GLY A 243 -6.97 -23.89 6.38
N ASN A 244 -6.46 -23.49 7.54
CA ASN A 244 -5.40 -22.49 7.69
C ASN A 244 -4.07 -23.25 7.70
N ALA A 245 -3.27 -23.27 6.62
CA ALA A 245 -1.91 -23.81 6.65
C ALA A 245 -1.02 -23.40 5.45
N GLY A 246 0.10 -22.73 5.76
CA GLY A 246 1.41 -23.14 5.26
C GLY A 246 1.93 -22.55 3.94
N SER A 247 2.35 -21.29 3.94
CA SER A 247 3.28 -20.77 2.93
C SER A 247 4.70 -21.33 3.17
N ALA A 248 5.13 -22.33 2.41
CA ALA A 248 6.51 -22.79 2.37
C ALA A 248 7.22 -22.27 1.12
N PHE A 249 8.28 -21.47 1.32
CA PHE A 249 9.22 -21.02 0.29
C PHE A 249 10.22 -22.15 -0.01
N ASP A 250 10.34 -22.57 -1.28
CA ASP A 250 11.44 -23.40 -1.76
C ASP A 250 12.46 -22.53 -2.53
N TRP A 251 13.74 -22.71 -2.24
CA TRP A 251 14.85 -21.81 -2.59
C TRP A 251 15.84 -22.43 -3.59
N ARG A 252 15.47 -23.53 -4.27
CA ARG A 252 16.38 -24.29 -5.15
C ARG A 252 15.77 -24.68 -6.51
N ALA A 253 15.27 -23.72 -7.28
CA ALA A 253 15.09 -23.90 -8.72
C ALA A 253 15.65 -22.67 -9.46
N GLY A 254 16.73 -22.88 -10.21
CA GLY A 254 17.51 -21.82 -10.85
C GLY A 254 17.09 -21.49 -12.29
N ALA A 255 17.44 -20.27 -12.71
CA ALA A 255 17.37 -19.67 -14.07
C ALA A 255 15.93 -19.52 -14.63
N TYR A 256 15.45 -18.37 -15.11
CA TYR A 256 15.89 -17.64 -16.32
C TYR A 256 15.50 -16.13 -16.30
N TRP A 257 15.94 -15.41 -17.34
CA TRP A 257 15.99 -13.96 -17.52
C TRP A 257 14.81 -13.35 -18.34
N ILE A 258 14.51 -12.05 -18.09
CA ILE A 258 13.79 -11.03 -18.93
C ILE A 258 12.25 -11.21 -19.05
N PRO A 259 11.38 -10.19 -18.75
CA PRO A 259 11.43 -8.85 -19.36
C PRO A 259 11.11 -7.62 -18.46
N LEU A 260 11.93 -6.57 -18.59
CA LEU A 260 11.58 -5.20 -18.18
C LEU A 260 12.27 -4.17 -19.10
N VAL A 261 12.17 -4.40 -20.41
CA VAL A 261 12.68 -3.48 -21.46
C VAL A 261 11.56 -2.99 -22.41
N GLY A 262 10.33 -3.51 -22.29
CA GLY A 262 9.24 -3.17 -23.23
C GLY A 262 8.59 -1.80 -23.08
N ILE A 263 8.69 -1.12 -21.93
CA ILE A 263 7.94 0.14 -21.68
C ILE A 263 8.86 1.38 -21.68
N LEU A 264 10.18 1.20 -21.72
CA LEU A 264 11.16 2.30 -21.81
C LEU A 264 11.64 2.59 -23.25
N VAL A 265 11.28 1.76 -24.23
CA VAL A 265 11.73 1.91 -25.63
C VAL A 265 10.66 2.52 -26.55
N SER A 266 9.39 2.58 -26.16
CA SER A 266 8.32 3.11 -27.03
C SER A 266 8.05 4.63 -26.89
N ILE A 267 8.68 5.33 -25.95
CA ILE A 267 8.44 6.78 -25.73
C ILE A 267 9.72 7.63 -25.91
N LEU A 268 10.89 7.02 -26.07
CA LEU A 268 12.15 7.76 -26.15
C LEU A 268 12.53 8.40 -27.50
N PRO A 269 11.90 8.10 -28.66
CA PRO A 269 12.18 8.86 -29.89
C PRO A 269 11.00 9.75 -30.31
N ARG A 270 10.44 10.58 -29.40
CA ARG A 270 9.59 11.73 -29.79
C ARG A 270 9.82 13.02 -29.00
N ILE A 271 10.75 13.06 -28.04
CA ILE A 271 11.00 14.27 -27.23
C ILE A 271 12.36 14.92 -27.56
N LEU A 272 13.16 14.32 -28.45
CA LEU A 272 14.46 14.88 -28.85
C LEU A 272 14.40 15.67 -30.17
N HIS A 273 13.39 16.52 -30.36
CA HIS A 273 13.38 17.57 -31.40
C HIS A 273 12.48 18.73 -30.97
N ALA A 274 12.81 19.39 -29.85
CA ALA A 274 12.38 20.77 -29.59
C ALA A 274 13.28 21.40 -28.53
N GLN A 275 13.80 22.59 -28.85
CA GLN A 275 14.38 23.60 -27.96
C GLN A 275 15.84 23.42 -27.52
N LEU A 276 16.73 23.66 -28.49
CA LEU A 276 17.88 24.53 -28.29
C LEU A 276 17.39 25.98 -28.15
N ALA A 277 17.75 26.62 -27.03
CA ALA A 277 18.03 28.06 -26.84
C ALA A 277 17.54 28.52 -25.45
N THR A 278 18.48 28.60 -24.50
CA THR A 278 18.66 29.75 -23.58
C THR A 278 19.74 29.36 -22.56
N THR A 279 20.99 29.58 -22.96
CA THR A 279 22.14 29.63 -22.07
C THR A 279 22.11 30.92 -21.25
N THR A 280 22.19 30.84 -19.92
CA THR A 280 22.87 31.85 -19.09
C THR A 280 23.37 31.22 -17.78
N PRO A 281 24.54 31.63 -17.25
CA PRO A 281 25.36 30.80 -16.37
C PRO A 281 25.11 31.04 -14.88
N LEU A 282 25.38 29.99 -14.09
CA LEU A 282 25.49 30.00 -12.63
C LEU A 282 26.66 30.89 -12.17
N ARG A 283 26.38 31.91 -11.35
CA ARG A 283 27.40 32.62 -10.55
C ARG A 283 27.55 31.95 -9.18
N LEU A 284 28.76 31.49 -8.91
CA LEU A 284 29.28 31.09 -7.59
C LEU A 284 30.11 32.26 -7.04
N SER A 285 29.72 32.87 -5.91
CA SER A 285 30.64 33.64 -5.04
C SER A 285 29.97 34.16 -3.75
N SER A 286 30.81 34.35 -2.72
CA SER A 286 30.64 34.94 -1.35
C SER A 286 29.94 34.04 -0.31
N PHE A 287 30.60 33.33 0.63
CA PHE A 287 31.68 33.60 1.61
C PHE A 287 31.34 34.61 2.74
N LEU A 288 31.39 34.09 3.98
CA LEU A 288 31.68 34.70 5.29
C LEU A 288 30.76 35.79 5.92
N GLY A 289 29.97 35.33 6.89
CA GLY A 289 29.88 35.81 8.29
C GLY A 289 29.66 37.30 8.62
N HIS A 290 28.58 37.60 9.35
CA HIS A 290 28.53 38.65 10.38
C HIS A 290 27.65 38.19 11.55
N ALA A 291 28.21 38.21 12.75
CA ALA A 291 27.52 37.96 14.00
C ALA A 291 26.83 39.25 14.49
N SER A 292 25.54 39.19 14.77
CA SER A 292 24.84 40.20 15.58
C SER A 292 24.01 39.48 16.64
N ARG A 293 24.22 39.88 17.90
CA ARG A 293 23.59 39.31 19.09
C ARG A 293 22.19 39.91 19.27
N HIS A 294 21.20 39.21 18.74
CA HIS A 294 19.88 39.13 19.35
C HIS A 294 19.60 37.64 19.54
N ALA A 295 18.95 37.26 20.65
CA ALA A 295 18.57 35.88 20.92
C ALA A 295 17.42 35.46 19.98
N THR A 296 17.76 35.29 18.70
CA THR A 296 16.95 34.71 17.63
C THR A 296 17.32 33.23 17.53
N MET A 297 16.37 32.33 17.23
CA MET A 297 16.66 30.92 16.97
C MET A 297 16.84 30.70 15.46
N PRO A 298 18.02 30.98 14.86
CA PRO A 298 18.20 30.73 13.43
C PRO A 298 17.99 29.25 13.13
N LEU A 299 17.40 28.95 11.96
CA LEU A 299 17.30 27.59 11.42
C LEU A 299 18.62 26.85 11.64
N HIS A 300 18.56 25.71 12.33
CA HIS A 300 19.78 25.02 12.76
C HIS A 300 20.71 24.69 11.60
N SER A 301 21.93 25.24 11.62
CA SER A 301 22.88 25.14 10.50
C SER A 301 24.02 24.16 10.75
N SER A 302 24.04 23.46 11.88
CA SER A 302 25.14 22.58 12.25
C SER A 302 25.09 21.23 11.49
N LEU A 303 26.26 20.60 11.31
CA LEU A 303 26.41 19.31 10.62
C LEU A 303 25.64 18.18 11.33
N LEU A 304 25.60 18.21 12.66
CA LEU A 304 24.90 17.23 13.48
C LEU A 304 23.50 17.72 13.84
N PRO A 305 22.48 16.86 13.79
CA PRO A 305 21.15 17.18 14.29
C PRO A 305 21.18 17.27 15.83
N ARG A 306 20.17 17.87 16.44
CA ARG A 306 20.11 18.08 17.91
C ARG A 306 20.09 16.78 18.69
N GLU A 307 19.66 15.70 18.04
CA GLU A 307 19.62 14.34 18.55
C GLU A 307 21.01 13.66 18.61
N GLY A 308 22.06 14.32 18.09
CA GLY A 308 23.42 13.81 18.05
C GLY A 308 23.71 12.95 16.81
N PHE A 309 24.67 12.03 16.92
CA PHE A 309 25.04 11.14 15.82
C PHE A 309 24.04 9.98 15.71
N THR A 310 23.21 10.00 14.67
CA THR A 310 22.15 9.01 14.42
C THR A 310 22.34 8.31 13.08
N ALA A 311 21.63 7.22 12.84
CA ALA A 311 21.66 6.52 11.55
C ALA A 311 21.33 7.45 10.38
N ASP A 312 20.42 8.41 10.61
CA ASP A 312 20.03 9.46 9.67
C ASP A 312 21.22 10.31 9.20
N VAL A 313 22.17 10.62 10.09
CA VAL A 313 23.40 11.36 9.75
C VAL A 313 24.27 10.54 8.81
N LEU A 314 24.46 9.25 9.12
CA LEU A 314 25.24 8.33 8.31
C LEU A 314 24.64 8.18 6.91
N PHE A 315 23.33 7.92 6.81
CA PHE A 315 22.65 7.77 5.52
C PHE A 315 22.64 9.08 4.71
N ARG A 316 22.49 10.24 5.35
CA ARG A 316 22.64 11.54 4.67
C ARG A 316 24.06 11.74 4.14
N LEU A 317 25.09 11.38 4.91
CA LEU A 317 26.48 11.51 4.50
C LEU A 317 26.81 10.56 3.33
N LEU A 318 26.41 9.30 3.43
CA LEU A 318 26.52 8.32 2.34
C LEU A 318 25.78 8.79 1.08
N GLY A 319 24.57 9.32 1.24
CA GLY A 319 23.76 9.88 0.15
C GLY A 319 24.40 11.07 -0.56
N ARG A 320 25.16 11.91 0.17
CA ARG A 320 25.88 13.08 -0.39
C ARG A 320 27.25 12.73 -0.97
N THR A 321 27.83 11.61 -0.55
CA THR A 321 29.17 11.15 -0.94
C THR A 321 29.10 9.91 -1.84
N ALA A 322 29.11 8.71 -1.23
CA ALA A 322 29.21 7.42 -1.91
C ALA A 322 28.06 7.10 -2.88
N PHE A 323 26.86 7.67 -2.67
CA PHE A 323 25.68 7.48 -3.53
C PHE A 323 25.30 8.75 -4.30
N ASN A 324 26.28 9.61 -4.59
CA ASN A 324 26.08 10.82 -5.38
C ASN A 324 26.56 10.62 -6.82
N PRO A 325 25.66 10.59 -7.83
CA PRO A 325 26.05 10.33 -9.21
C PRO A 325 27.00 11.41 -9.76
N ALA A 326 26.94 12.65 -9.26
CA ALA A 326 27.83 13.74 -9.69
C ALA A 326 29.28 13.56 -9.21
N LEU A 327 29.51 12.86 -8.10
CA LEU A 327 30.85 12.50 -7.62
C LEU A 327 31.37 11.21 -8.25
N LEU A 328 30.46 10.26 -8.52
CA LEU A 328 30.80 8.96 -9.10
C LEU A 328 31.10 9.04 -10.60
N LEU A 329 30.42 9.93 -11.34
CA LEU A 329 30.60 10.05 -12.78
C LEU A 329 32.06 10.42 -13.16
N PRO A 330 32.69 11.47 -12.58
CA PRO A 330 34.09 11.77 -12.86
C PRO A 330 35.03 10.60 -12.55
N LEU A 331 34.78 9.86 -11.46
CA LEU A 331 35.60 8.69 -11.11
C LEU A 331 35.50 7.58 -12.16
N LEU A 332 34.30 7.32 -12.68
CA LEU A 332 34.10 6.36 -13.77
C LEU A 332 34.72 6.82 -15.09
N LEU A 333 34.64 8.12 -15.39
CA LEU A 333 35.28 8.70 -16.57
C LEU A 333 36.80 8.61 -16.46
N LEU A 334 37.39 8.91 -15.30
CA LEU A 334 38.83 8.76 -15.05
C LEU A 334 39.28 7.30 -15.16
N ALA A 335 38.50 6.37 -14.61
CA ALA A 335 38.76 4.93 -14.71
C ALA A 335 38.73 4.43 -16.17
N ARG A 336 37.94 5.06 -17.04
CA ARG A 336 37.78 4.64 -18.44
C ARG A 336 38.72 5.35 -19.42
N PHE A 337 39.02 6.63 -19.18
CA PHE A 337 39.68 7.50 -20.16
C PHE A 337 41.11 7.90 -19.77
N THR A 338 41.64 7.41 -18.66
CA THR A 338 43.04 7.63 -18.29
C THR A 338 43.78 6.30 -18.24
N LYS A 339 45.03 6.27 -18.72
CA LYS A 339 45.86 5.04 -18.72
C LYS A 339 45.99 4.42 -17.32
N LYS A 340 46.30 5.24 -16.31
CA LYS A 340 46.35 4.80 -14.90
C LYS A 340 45.00 4.27 -14.40
N GLY A 341 43.89 4.89 -14.80
CA GLY A 341 42.55 4.45 -14.43
C GLY A 341 42.16 3.13 -15.09
N GLU A 342 42.51 2.96 -16.35
CA GLU A 342 42.29 1.73 -17.12
C GLU A 342 43.07 0.57 -16.51
N ASP A 343 44.37 0.76 -16.24
CA ASP A 343 45.23 -0.20 -15.56
C ASP A 343 44.64 -0.61 -14.20
N LEU A 344 44.19 0.36 -13.39
CA LEU A 344 43.54 0.09 -12.10
C LEU A 344 42.21 -0.65 -12.23
N SER A 345 41.43 -0.36 -13.28
CA SER A 345 40.15 -1.03 -13.53
C SER A 345 40.34 -2.50 -13.93
N ILE A 346 41.43 -2.79 -14.66
CA ILE A 346 41.85 -4.14 -15.04
C ILE A 346 42.40 -4.91 -13.83
N LEU A 347 43.21 -4.26 -12.99
CA LEU A 347 43.75 -4.85 -11.75
C LEU A 347 42.66 -5.16 -10.70
N HIS A 348 41.58 -4.37 -10.67
CA HIS A 348 40.50 -4.51 -9.69
C HIS A 348 39.09 -4.59 -10.34
N PRO A 349 38.80 -5.66 -11.10
CA PRO A 349 37.58 -5.75 -11.92
C PRO A 349 36.30 -5.78 -11.08
N LEU A 350 36.34 -6.39 -9.89
CA LEU A 350 35.21 -6.40 -8.95
C LEU A 350 34.90 -5.01 -8.40
N ALA A 351 35.93 -4.21 -8.09
CA ALA A 351 35.76 -2.85 -7.55
C ALA A 351 35.15 -1.93 -8.61
N TYR A 352 35.65 -1.99 -9.85
CA TYR A 352 35.11 -1.23 -10.97
C TYR A 352 33.66 -1.63 -11.29
N SER A 353 33.35 -2.92 -11.32
CA SER A 353 31.98 -3.43 -11.52
C SER A 353 31.01 -2.93 -10.44
N ARG A 354 31.42 -2.96 -9.16
CA ARG A 354 30.62 -2.44 -8.04
C ARG A 354 30.43 -0.92 -8.13
N LEU A 355 31.49 -0.17 -8.42
CA LEU A 355 31.42 1.29 -8.57
C LEU A 355 30.42 1.69 -9.66
N ARG A 356 30.43 0.98 -10.80
CA ARG A 356 29.48 1.19 -11.89
C ARG A 356 28.04 0.87 -11.48
N LYS A 357 27.80 -0.23 -10.75
CA LYS A 357 26.47 -0.56 -10.20
C LYS A 357 25.97 0.52 -9.23
N ILE A 358 26.84 0.98 -8.31
CA ILE A 358 26.53 2.05 -7.37
C ILE A 358 26.18 3.33 -8.12
N PHE A 359 26.92 3.68 -9.18
CA PHE A 359 26.60 4.83 -10.02
C PHE A 359 25.21 4.72 -10.64
N TYR A 360 24.87 3.59 -11.29
CA TYR A 360 23.56 3.43 -11.92
C TYR A 360 22.42 3.46 -10.90
N LEU A 361 22.57 2.82 -9.73
CA LEU A 361 21.59 2.90 -8.64
C LEU A 361 21.44 4.33 -8.12
N SER A 362 22.55 5.06 -7.97
CA SER A 362 22.55 6.46 -7.52
C SER A 362 21.92 7.39 -8.55
N LEU A 363 22.18 7.15 -9.84
CA LEU A 363 21.58 7.89 -10.95
C LEU A 363 20.08 7.62 -11.03
N ALA A 364 19.65 6.36 -10.94
CA ALA A 364 18.24 5.99 -10.91
C ALA A 364 17.51 6.66 -9.74
N ARG A 365 18.10 6.62 -8.53
CA ARG A 365 17.56 7.31 -7.35
C ARG A 365 17.48 8.82 -7.56
N TRP A 366 18.50 9.43 -8.14
CA TRP A 366 18.53 10.87 -8.43
C TRP A 366 17.46 11.27 -9.46
N LEU A 367 17.35 10.53 -10.57
CA LEU A 367 16.33 10.73 -11.59
C LEU A 367 14.92 10.58 -11.01
N ASN A 368 14.70 9.55 -10.20
CA ASN A 368 13.45 9.34 -9.49
C ASN A 368 13.10 10.55 -8.62
N ASN A 369 14.02 11.03 -7.77
CA ASN A 369 13.78 12.19 -6.92
C ASN A 369 13.48 13.47 -7.72
N VAL A 370 14.18 13.69 -8.84
CA VAL A 370 13.90 14.82 -9.74
C VAL A 370 12.50 14.69 -10.33
N HIS A 371 12.11 13.49 -10.76
CA HIS A 371 10.80 13.23 -11.32
C HIS A 371 9.69 13.40 -10.27
N SER A 372 9.82 12.78 -9.10
CA SER A 372 8.90 12.93 -7.97
C SER A 372 8.71 14.39 -7.59
N ARG A 373 9.80 15.16 -7.44
CA ARG A 373 9.72 16.59 -7.15
C ARG A 373 8.92 17.35 -8.22
N ARG A 374 9.14 17.06 -9.50
CA ARG A 374 8.39 17.70 -10.60
C ARG A 374 6.92 17.34 -10.59
N VAL A 375 6.58 16.06 -10.36
CA VAL A 375 5.19 15.57 -10.36
C VAL A 375 4.42 16.12 -9.17
N VAL A 376 4.97 16.03 -7.96
CA VAL A 376 4.33 16.54 -6.74
C VAL A 376 4.14 18.06 -6.77
N ASN A 377 4.95 18.78 -7.55
CA ASN A 377 4.80 20.22 -7.78
C ASN A 377 4.00 20.57 -9.04
N ASN A 378 3.22 19.62 -9.58
CA ASN A 378 2.33 19.82 -10.73
C ASN A 378 3.04 20.36 -11.97
N ARG A 379 4.36 20.11 -12.08
CA ARG A 379 5.27 20.65 -13.10
C ARG A 379 5.21 22.18 -13.25
N CYS A 380 4.71 22.90 -12.25
CA CYS A 380 4.62 24.35 -12.24
C CYS A 380 5.46 24.93 -11.10
N ARG A 381 5.82 26.22 -11.21
CA ARG A 381 6.49 26.96 -10.13
C ARG A 381 5.57 28.02 -9.58
N ASP A 382 5.76 28.30 -8.29
CA ASP A 382 5.11 29.41 -7.61
C ASP A 382 6.18 30.28 -6.94
N VAL A 383 5.88 31.55 -6.69
CA VAL A 383 6.82 32.53 -6.14
C VAL A 383 6.26 33.06 -4.84
N TYR A 384 6.99 32.84 -3.75
CA TYR A 384 6.63 33.32 -2.43
C TYR A 384 7.42 34.57 -2.08
N HIS A 385 6.73 35.55 -1.52
CA HIS A 385 7.34 36.74 -0.97
C HIS A 385 7.11 36.75 0.54
N TRP A 386 7.98 36.07 1.30
CA TRP A 386 7.77 35.76 2.73
C TRP A 386 7.23 36.92 3.59
N HIS A 387 7.68 38.16 3.36
CA HIS A 387 7.19 39.35 4.06
C HIS A 387 5.72 39.76 3.78
N ARG A 388 5.10 39.19 2.75
CA ARG A 388 3.71 39.36 2.35
C ARG A 388 2.84 38.16 2.72
N GLU A 389 3.47 37.03 3.07
CA GLU A 389 2.76 35.81 3.39
C GLU A 389 2.14 35.89 4.78
N VAL A 390 0.92 35.37 4.89
CA VAL A 390 0.19 35.23 6.16
C VAL A 390 0.05 33.74 6.44
N ALA A 391 0.74 33.25 7.46
CA ALA A 391 0.76 31.85 7.86
C ALA A 391 -0.10 31.59 9.09
N VAL A 392 -1.17 30.82 8.93
CA VAL A 392 -2.01 30.34 10.03
C VAL A 392 -1.45 29.02 10.56
N VAL A 393 -1.16 28.95 11.86
CA VAL A 393 -0.63 27.77 12.55
C VAL A 393 -1.61 27.33 13.63
N THR A 394 -2.23 26.16 13.45
CA THR A 394 -3.07 25.57 14.49
C THR A 394 -2.23 24.85 15.54
N GLY A 395 -2.61 24.92 16.82
CA GLY A 395 -1.82 24.35 17.91
C GLY A 395 -0.46 25.04 18.06
N GLY A 396 -0.40 26.34 17.76
CA GLY A 396 0.84 27.13 17.69
C GLY A 396 1.26 27.75 19.02
N SER A 397 0.57 27.47 20.13
CA SER A 397 0.91 28.05 21.43
C SER A 397 2.12 27.42 22.11
N GLY A 398 2.52 26.22 21.69
CA GLY A 398 3.71 25.53 22.21
C GLY A 398 4.12 24.33 21.35
N GLY A 399 5.07 23.53 21.84
CA GLY A 399 5.56 22.34 21.13
C GLY A 399 6.08 22.64 19.72
N ILE A 400 5.84 21.73 18.77
CA ILE A 400 6.30 21.89 17.37
C ILE A 400 5.69 23.15 16.74
N GLY A 401 4.38 23.38 16.91
CA GLY A 401 3.67 24.52 16.33
C GLY A 401 4.22 25.87 16.81
N GLY A 402 4.54 25.98 18.10
CA GLY A 402 5.17 27.19 18.67
C GLY A 402 6.54 27.50 18.08
N HIS A 403 7.37 26.49 17.82
CA HIS A 403 8.65 26.69 17.14
C HIS A 403 8.46 27.03 15.66
N VAL A 404 7.51 26.39 14.96
CA VAL A 404 7.17 26.73 13.57
C VAL A 404 6.72 28.19 13.46
N ALA A 405 5.87 28.65 14.39
CA ALA A 405 5.37 30.02 14.42
C ALA A 405 6.51 31.04 14.62
N GLN A 406 7.40 30.79 15.58
CA GLN A 406 8.57 31.66 15.82
C GLN A 406 9.51 31.69 14.61
N LEU A 407 9.85 30.54 14.04
CA LEU A 407 10.75 30.45 12.89
C LEU A 407 10.19 31.13 11.65
N LEU A 408 8.89 30.99 11.34
CA LEU A 408 8.27 31.68 10.21
C LEU A 408 8.22 33.20 10.42
N ALA A 409 7.94 33.65 11.64
CA ALA A 409 7.96 35.07 11.99
C ALA A 409 9.35 35.68 11.82
N GLU A 410 10.41 34.94 12.15
CA GLU A 410 11.81 35.33 11.92
C GLU A 410 12.17 35.41 10.43
N GLN A 411 11.52 34.63 9.56
CA GLN A 411 11.67 34.74 8.10
C GLN A 411 10.84 35.89 7.49
N GLY A 412 10.15 36.66 8.32
CA GLY A 412 9.40 37.85 7.91
C GLY A 412 7.91 37.60 7.63
N CYS A 413 7.42 36.37 7.74
CA CYS A 413 5.99 36.08 7.58
C CYS A 413 5.17 36.72 8.71
N LYS A 414 3.96 37.16 8.39
CA LYS A 414 2.94 37.39 9.43
C LYS A 414 2.41 36.03 9.85
N VAL A 415 2.42 35.74 11.14
CA VAL A 415 2.01 34.43 11.66
C VAL A 415 0.79 34.61 12.54
N VAL A 416 -0.24 33.83 12.26
CA VAL A 416 -1.47 33.77 13.04
C VAL A 416 -1.48 32.44 13.78
N VAL A 417 -1.54 32.48 15.10
CA VAL A 417 -1.63 31.28 15.94
C VAL A 417 -3.07 31.07 16.37
N LEU A 418 -3.62 29.90 16.04
CA LEU A 418 -4.91 29.42 16.51
C LEU A 418 -4.70 28.32 17.55
N ASP A 419 -5.13 28.57 18.78
CA ASP A 419 -5.05 27.59 19.87
C ASP A 419 -6.10 27.91 20.92
N ILE A 420 -6.48 26.93 21.74
CA ILE A 420 -7.33 27.17 22.91
C ILE A 420 -6.49 27.59 24.13
N GLN A 421 -5.19 27.30 24.12
CA GLN A 421 -4.25 27.68 25.18
C GLN A 421 -3.51 28.97 24.83
N PRO A 422 -3.16 29.81 25.81
CA PRO A 422 -2.32 30.98 25.57
C PRO A 422 -0.91 30.58 25.13
N LEU A 423 -0.21 31.49 24.43
CA LEU A 423 1.18 31.27 24.00
C LEU A 423 2.09 31.00 25.21
N THR A 424 2.96 29.99 25.09
CA THR A 424 3.97 29.65 26.10
C THR A 424 5.31 30.34 25.85
N TYR A 425 5.37 31.26 24.89
CA TYR A 425 6.57 31.99 24.47
C TYR A 425 6.21 33.46 24.21
N ALA A 426 7.22 34.32 24.24
CA ALA A 426 7.04 35.73 23.93
C ALA A 426 6.78 35.92 22.43
N ALA A 427 5.58 36.41 22.07
CA ALA A 427 5.24 36.72 20.69
C ALA A 427 6.12 37.86 20.16
N SER A 428 6.68 37.68 18.96
CA SER A 428 7.24 38.81 18.22
C SER A 428 6.11 39.67 17.64
N LYS A 429 6.44 40.87 17.15
CA LYS A 429 5.47 41.77 16.49
C LYS A 429 4.74 41.15 15.28
N ASN A 430 5.29 40.09 14.71
CA ASN A 430 4.73 39.40 13.54
C ASN A 430 3.84 38.21 13.93
N VAL A 431 3.72 37.88 15.23
CA VAL A 431 2.91 36.77 15.73
C VAL A 431 1.62 37.32 16.34
N HIS A 432 0.48 36.92 15.78
CA HIS A 432 -0.86 37.31 16.19
C HIS A 432 -1.57 36.09 16.77
N PHE A 433 -2.00 36.16 18.03
CA PHE A 433 -2.68 35.05 18.70
C PHE A 433 -4.19 35.26 18.70
N TYR A 434 -4.94 34.22 18.36
CA TYR A 434 -6.38 34.16 18.51
C TYR A 434 -6.76 32.89 19.27
N ALA A 435 -7.44 33.06 20.40
CA ALA A 435 -8.05 31.96 21.12
C ALA A 435 -9.16 31.36 20.23
N CYS A 436 -9.00 30.12 19.81
CA CYS A 436 -9.90 29.48 18.85
C CYS A 436 -9.98 27.98 19.07
N ASP A 437 -11.19 27.47 19.29
CA ASP A 437 -11.48 26.05 19.17
C ASP A 437 -11.70 25.69 17.69
N ILE A 438 -10.69 25.07 17.09
CA ILE A 438 -10.69 24.66 15.68
C ILE A 438 -11.64 23.48 15.39
N THR A 439 -12.21 22.85 16.42
CA THR A 439 -13.24 21.80 16.26
C THR A 439 -14.63 22.40 16.01
N SER A 440 -14.82 23.69 16.25
CA SER A 440 -16.08 24.43 16.02
C SER A 440 -16.00 25.27 14.73
N PRO A 441 -16.69 24.86 13.65
CA PRO A 441 -16.69 25.63 12.39
C PRO A 441 -17.22 27.06 12.55
N ALA A 442 -18.14 27.30 13.47
CA ALA A 442 -18.69 28.63 13.73
C ALA A 442 -17.66 29.57 14.37
N THR A 443 -16.99 29.11 15.43
CA THR A 443 -15.91 29.88 16.07
C THR A 443 -14.75 30.14 15.12
N LEU A 444 -14.40 29.14 14.31
CA LEU A 444 -13.36 29.26 13.30
C LEU A 444 -13.68 30.34 12.26
N ARG A 445 -14.94 30.41 11.79
CA ARG A 445 -15.40 31.43 10.83
C ARG A 445 -15.28 32.84 11.39
N ASP A 446 -15.78 33.06 12.60
CA ASP A 446 -15.72 34.38 13.28
C ASP A 446 -14.27 34.85 13.44
N VAL A 447 -13.38 33.93 13.85
CA VAL A 447 -11.95 34.23 14.01
C VAL A 447 -11.27 34.46 12.65
N ALA A 448 -11.61 33.69 11.63
CA ALA A 448 -11.05 33.85 10.28
C ALA A 448 -11.42 35.19 9.64
N GLU A 449 -12.66 35.67 9.82
CA GLU A 449 -13.06 37.01 9.39
C GLU A 449 -12.24 38.11 10.06
N ARG A 450 -11.99 37.98 11.37
CA ARG A 450 -11.12 38.90 12.12
C ARG A 450 -9.69 38.86 11.61
N ILE A 451 -9.15 37.67 11.35
CA ILE A 451 -7.80 37.50 10.78
C ILE A 451 -7.66 38.22 9.44
N ARG A 452 -8.62 38.00 8.52
CA ARG A 452 -8.63 38.66 7.21
C ARG A 452 -8.64 40.18 7.33
N LYS A 453 -9.38 40.72 8.30
CA LYS A 453 -9.50 42.16 8.56
C LYS A 453 -8.27 42.77 9.24
N GLU A 454 -7.71 42.09 10.24
CA GLU A 454 -6.69 42.64 11.14
C GLU A 454 -5.26 42.35 10.66
N VAL A 455 -5.02 41.19 10.03
CA VAL A 455 -3.68 40.71 9.65
C VAL A 455 -3.50 40.67 8.14
N GLY A 456 -4.53 40.16 7.44
CA GLY A 456 -4.58 39.96 6.00
C GLY A 456 -5.06 38.56 5.61
N THR A 457 -5.22 38.32 4.31
CA THR A 457 -5.66 37.03 3.76
C THR A 457 -4.60 35.94 3.95
N PRO A 458 -4.93 34.84 4.64
CA PRO A 458 -4.02 33.70 4.80
C PRO A 458 -3.57 33.09 3.46
N THR A 459 -2.27 32.90 3.30
CA THR A 459 -1.66 32.21 2.13
C THR A 459 -1.02 30.89 2.51
N ILE A 460 -0.74 30.65 3.80
CA ILE A 460 -0.19 29.39 4.29
C ILE A 460 -1.05 28.90 5.45
N LEU A 461 -1.54 27.66 5.38
CA LEU A 461 -2.25 27.00 6.46
C LEU A 461 -1.43 25.81 6.96
N ILE A 462 -1.09 25.82 8.25
CA ILE A 462 -0.34 24.76 8.92
C ILE A 462 -1.27 24.08 9.92
N ASN A 463 -1.83 22.96 9.47
CA ASN A 463 -2.64 22.05 10.26
C ASN A 463 -1.74 21.20 11.16
N ASN A 464 -1.44 21.75 12.34
CA ASN A 464 -0.48 21.19 13.30
C ASN A 464 -1.11 20.73 14.62
N ALA A 465 -2.26 21.31 15.02
CA ALA A 465 -2.93 20.94 16.27
C ALA A 465 -3.13 19.42 16.37
N GLY A 466 -2.92 18.88 17.59
CA GLY A 466 -3.15 17.47 17.82
C GLY A 466 -3.19 17.07 19.28
N VAL A 467 -3.95 16.00 19.55
CA VAL A 467 -4.19 15.41 20.87
C VAL A 467 -3.99 13.90 20.82
N ALA A 468 -3.68 13.29 21.97
CA ALA A 468 -3.50 11.86 22.14
C ALA A 468 -3.97 11.45 23.55
N ARG A 469 -4.80 10.42 23.64
CA ARG A 469 -5.41 9.98 24.92
C ARG A 469 -4.66 8.83 25.59
N GLY A 470 -4.00 7.98 24.82
CA GLY A 470 -3.15 6.91 25.36
C GLY A 470 -3.91 5.71 25.97
N LYS A 471 -5.19 5.55 25.63
CA LYS A 471 -6.06 4.48 26.16
C LYS A 471 -6.21 3.33 25.16
N THR A 472 -6.50 2.13 25.67
CA THR A 472 -6.91 1.01 24.80
C THR A 472 -8.30 1.27 24.24
N ILE A 473 -8.71 0.53 23.20
CA ILE A 473 -10.05 0.66 22.61
C ILE A 473 -11.17 0.33 23.61
N LEU A 474 -10.90 -0.53 24.61
CA LEU A 474 -11.88 -0.91 25.63
C LEU A 474 -11.93 0.10 26.78
N ASP A 475 -10.84 0.80 27.04
CA ASP A 475 -10.74 1.79 28.14
C ASP A 475 -11.06 3.22 27.67
N SER A 476 -11.04 3.49 26.37
CA SER A 476 -11.37 4.79 25.81
C SER A 476 -12.88 5.05 25.86
N SER A 477 -13.29 6.23 26.32
CA SER A 477 -14.69 6.65 26.20
C SER A 477 -15.01 7.08 24.76
N GLU A 478 -16.29 7.18 24.44
CA GLU A 478 -16.73 7.74 23.16
C GLU A 478 -16.19 9.17 22.95
N ARG A 479 -16.24 10.01 24.00
CA ARG A 479 -15.73 11.39 23.92
C ARG A 479 -14.21 11.43 23.75
N ASP A 480 -13.45 10.48 24.31
CA ASP A 480 -12.01 10.38 24.05
C ASP A 480 -11.75 10.18 22.54
N VAL A 481 -12.43 9.21 21.92
CA VAL A 481 -12.26 8.89 20.50
C VAL A 481 -12.73 10.05 19.61
N ARG A 482 -13.92 10.60 19.88
CA ARG A 482 -14.47 11.74 19.13
C ARG A 482 -13.55 12.94 19.21
N PHE A 483 -13.05 13.28 20.39
CA PHE A 483 -12.14 14.42 20.57
C PHE A 483 -10.83 14.23 19.79
N THR A 484 -10.25 13.04 19.80
CA THR A 484 -9.07 12.72 19.00
C THR A 484 -9.32 12.94 17.49
N PHE A 485 -10.45 12.48 16.96
CA PHE A 485 -10.80 12.68 15.54
C PHE A 485 -11.18 14.12 15.20
N ASP A 486 -11.95 14.78 16.07
CA ASP A 486 -12.38 16.17 15.92
C ASP A 486 -11.16 17.09 15.76
N VAL A 487 -10.15 16.91 16.61
CA VAL A 487 -8.93 17.72 16.57
C VAL A 487 -7.97 17.26 15.47
N ASN A 488 -7.60 15.97 15.41
CA ASN A 488 -6.49 15.52 14.56
C ASN A 488 -6.87 15.35 13.08
N ALA A 489 -8.17 15.24 12.76
CA ALA A 489 -8.64 14.94 11.41
C ALA A 489 -9.71 15.94 10.95
N LEU A 490 -10.86 16.05 11.64
CA LEU A 490 -11.98 16.87 11.17
C LEU A 490 -11.67 18.37 11.18
N SER A 491 -10.90 18.87 12.15
CA SER A 491 -10.45 20.26 12.16
C SER A 491 -9.68 20.66 10.89
N HIS A 492 -9.01 19.72 10.23
CA HIS A 492 -8.32 19.97 8.96
C HIS A 492 -9.32 20.28 7.83
N TYR A 493 -10.47 19.62 7.81
CA TYR A 493 -11.54 19.92 6.87
C TYR A 493 -12.11 21.32 7.12
N TRP A 494 -12.33 21.69 8.39
CA TRP A 494 -12.90 22.99 8.75
C TRP A 494 -11.95 24.13 8.43
N THR A 495 -10.69 24.01 8.79
CA THR A 495 -9.65 25.00 8.47
C THR A 495 -9.40 25.13 6.97
N VAL A 496 -9.39 24.02 6.22
CA VAL A 496 -9.27 24.09 4.76
C VAL A 496 -10.51 24.70 4.13
N LYS A 497 -11.73 24.36 4.55
CA LYS A 497 -12.95 25.02 4.05
C LYS A 497 -12.93 26.53 4.29
N GLU A 498 -12.33 26.97 5.39
CA GLU A 498 -12.29 28.39 5.75
C GLU A 498 -11.21 29.18 5.00
N PHE A 499 -9.99 28.63 4.85
CA PHE A 499 -8.84 29.38 4.33
C PHE A 499 -8.45 29.03 2.89
N LEU A 500 -8.83 27.85 2.38
CA LEU A 500 -8.47 27.44 1.02
C LEU A 500 -9.14 28.25 -0.10
N PRO A 501 -10.40 28.73 0.01
CA PRO A 501 -11.04 29.44 -1.09
C PRO A 501 -10.22 30.61 -1.64
N ASP A 502 -9.59 31.39 -0.76
CA ASP A 502 -8.72 32.51 -1.14
C ASP A 502 -7.42 32.05 -1.84
N MET A 503 -6.84 30.93 -1.40
CA MET A 503 -5.65 30.33 -2.02
C MET A 503 -5.95 29.79 -3.42
N VAL A 504 -7.12 29.18 -3.59
CA VAL A 504 -7.60 28.68 -4.89
C VAL A 504 -7.89 29.84 -5.83
N ALA A 505 -8.62 30.86 -5.38
CA ALA A 505 -8.97 32.04 -6.18
C ALA A 505 -7.72 32.78 -6.69
N SER A 506 -6.68 32.86 -5.86
CA SER A 506 -5.39 33.46 -6.23
C SER A 506 -4.44 32.50 -6.95
N ASN A 507 -4.76 31.19 -7.00
CA ASN A 507 -3.88 30.11 -7.42
C ASN A 507 -2.47 30.27 -6.80
N HIS A 508 -2.45 30.52 -5.50
CA HIS A 508 -1.26 30.79 -4.72
C HIS A 508 -1.52 30.44 -3.25
N GLY A 509 -0.59 29.72 -2.64
CA GLY A 509 -0.67 29.39 -1.21
C GLY A 509 -0.23 27.97 -0.91
N MET A 510 -0.29 27.58 0.36
CA MET A 510 0.25 26.31 0.83
C MET A 510 -0.58 25.73 1.98
N VAL A 511 -0.90 24.43 1.90
CA VAL A 511 -1.50 23.67 3.00
C VAL A 511 -0.49 22.64 3.51
N VAL A 512 -0.12 22.75 4.78
CA VAL A 512 0.78 21.83 5.48
C VAL A 512 -0.05 20.97 6.42
N THR A 513 0.01 19.65 6.27
CA THR A 513 -0.67 18.69 7.15
C THR A 513 0.36 17.98 8.02
N VAL A 514 0.31 18.20 9.34
CA VAL A 514 1.19 17.52 10.30
C VAL A 514 0.57 16.20 10.76
N ALA A 515 0.99 15.13 10.10
CA ALA A 515 0.61 13.75 10.39
C ALA A 515 1.57 13.12 11.42
N SER A 516 1.90 11.84 11.26
CA SER A 516 2.82 11.10 12.14
C SER A 516 3.31 9.82 11.45
N PHE A 517 4.34 9.16 12.00
CA PHE A 517 4.60 7.74 11.68
C PHE A 517 3.43 6.84 12.09
N ALA A 518 2.60 7.28 13.04
CA ALA A 518 1.37 6.60 13.42
C ALA A 518 0.36 6.48 12.26
N SER A 519 0.51 7.27 11.19
CA SER A 519 -0.27 7.13 9.96
C SER A 519 0.07 5.85 9.18
N TRP A 520 1.27 5.30 9.36
CA TRP A 520 1.74 4.07 8.68
C TRP A 520 1.72 2.85 9.60
N VAL A 521 1.96 3.06 10.89
CA VAL A 521 2.03 1.99 11.88
C VAL A 521 1.42 2.42 13.21
N THR A 522 0.37 1.73 13.63
CA THR A 522 -0.31 1.99 14.89
C THR A 522 0.15 1.02 15.97
N ALA A 523 0.45 1.55 17.16
CA ALA A 523 0.76 0.76 18.34
C ALA A 523 -0.48 0.57 19.23
N PRO A 524 -0.49 -0.44 20.13
CA PRO A 524 -1.46 -0.52 21.23
C PRO A 524 -1.50 0.80 22.02
N ASN A 525 -2.66 1.13 22.60
CA ASN A 525 -2.95 2.39 23.30
C ASN A 525 -2.92 3.67 22.43
N MET A 526 -2.80 3.53 21.11
CA MET A 526 -2.84 4.65 20.15
C MET A 526 -3.77 4.38 18.98
N VAL A 527 -4.82 3.55 19.17
CA VAL A 527 -5.70 3.15 18.07
C VAL A 527 -6.43 4.35 17.46
N ASP A 528 -7.04 5.18 18.32
CA ASP A 528 -7.70 6.44 17.94
C ASP A 528 -6.70 7.44 17.33
N TYR A 529 -5.53 7.62 17.96
CA TYR A 529 -4.49 8.53 17.48
C TYR A 529 -3.96 8.11 16.09
N GLY A 530 -3.55 6.85 15.94
CA GLY A 530 -3.04 6.30 14.68
C GLY A 530 -4.09 6.37 13.57
N ALA A 531 -5.34 5.98 13.86
CA ALA A 531 -6.43 6.10 12.90
C ALA A 531 -6.69 7.56 12.49
N SER A 532 -6.71 8.50 13.44
CA SER A 532 -6.88 9.93 13.14
C SER A 532 -5.73 10.51 12.29
N LYS A 533 -4.49 10.07 12.52
CA LYS A 533 -3.32 10.49 11.74
C LYS A 533 -3.26 9.81 10.37
N ALA A 534 -3.77 8.60 10.21
CA ALA A 534 -3.99 7.98 8.91
C ALA A 534 -5.08 8.73 8.12
N ALA A 535 -6.17 9.13 8.78
CA ALA A 535 -7.22 9.96 8.17
C ALA A 535 -6.68 11.32 7.72
N ALA A 536 -5.83 11.97 8.53
CA ALA A 536 -5.17 13.23 8.14
C ALA A 536 -4.26 13.06 6.91
N GLN A 537 -3.58 11.92 6.78
CA GLN A 537 -2.78 11.62 5.59
C GLN A 537 -3.66 11.40 4.35
N ALA A 538 -4.73 10.61 4.46
CA ALA A 538 -5.67 10.38 3.35
C ALA A 538 -6.34 11.70 2.91
N PHE A 539 -6.74 12.55 3.86
CA PHE A 539 -7.23 13.90 3.61
C PHE A 539 -6.23 14.73 2.78
N HIS A 540 -4.95 14.70 3.15
CA HIS A 540 -3.90 15.43 2.44
C HIS A 540 -3.75 14.96 0.99
N GLU A 541 -3.74 13.64 0.78
CA GLU A 541 -3.62 13.03 -0.55
C GLU A 541 -4.81 13.40 -1.45
N GLY A 542 -6.03 13.33 -0.90
CA GLY A 542 -7.25 13.74 -1.61
C GLY A 542 -7.26 15.23 -1.97
N LEU A 543 -6.95 16.10 -0.99
CA LEU A 543 -6.90 17.55 -1.21
C LEU A 543 -5.89 17.93 -2.29
N ALA A 544 -4.69 17.33 -2.28
CA ALA A 544 -3.66 17.58 -3.28
C ALA A 544 -4.16 17.27 -4.71
N ALA A 545 -4.94 16.20 -4.88
CA ALA A 545 -5.54 15.84 -6.16
C ALA A 545 -6.66 16.81 -6.57
N GLU A 546 -7.52 17.22 -5.63
CA GLU A 546 -8.63 18.16 -5.91
C GLU A 546 -8.14 19.54 -6.35
N LEU A 547 -7.06 20.06 -5.73
CA LEU A 547 -6.46 21.35 -6.12
C LEU A 547 -6.15 21.43 -7.61
N VAL A 548 -5.63 20.34 -8.19
CA VAL A 548 -5.28 20.29 -9.60
C VAL A 548 -6.51 19.98 -10.46
N THR A 549 -7.30 18.99 -10.07
CA THR A 549 -8.31 18.36 -10.95
C THR A 549 -9.70 18.99 -10.85
N ARG A 550 -10.04 19.62 -9.72
CA ARG A 550 -11.35 20.21 -9.46
C ARG A 550 -11.29 21.73 -9.38
N TYR A 551 -10.23 22.27 -8.79
CA TYR A 551 -10.13 23.71 -8.53
C TYR A 551 -9.23 24.47 -9.51
N ALA A 552 -8.57 23.78 -10.44
CA ALA A 552 -7.64 24.36 -11.41
C ALA A 552 -6.56 25.27 -10.77
N ALA A 553 -6.12 24.91 -9.57
CA ALA A 553 -5.19 25.65 -8.74
C ALA A 553 -3.85 24.90 -8.54
N PRO A 554 -3.10 24.55 -9.61
CA PRO A 554 -1.92 23.71 -9.51
C PRO A 554 -0.74 24.34 -8.77
N LYS A 555 -0.76 25.66 -8.50
CA LYS A 555 0.29 26.36 -7.76
C LYS A 555 0.06 26.35 -6.25
N VAL A 556 -1.15 26.03 -5.78
CA VAL A 556 -1.40 25.82 -4.35
C VAL A 556 -0.64 24.56 -3.92
N ARG A 557 0.30 24.72 -2.99
CA ARG A 557 1.23 23.69 -2.56
C ARG A 557 0.67 22.88 -1.41
N THR A 558 1.11 21.63 -1.34
CA THR A 558 0.73 20.70 -0.27
C THR A 558 1.99 20.08 0.34
N VAL A 559 2.12 20.20 1.66
CA VAL A 559 3.22 19.58 2.41
C VAL A 559 2.69 18.60 3.44
N LEU A 560 3.04 17.33 3.30
CA LEU A 560 2.73 16.30 4.29
C LEU A 560 3.91 16.12 5.24
N VAL A 561 3.68 16.13 6.54
CA VAL A 561 4.73 15.92 7.54
C VAL A 561 4.46 14.60 8.27
N ASN A 562 5.36 13.65 8.17
CA ASN A 562 5.35 12.41 8.92
C ASN A 562 6.56 12.40 9.86
N GLN A 563 6.35 12.73 11.11
CA GLN A 563 7.38 12.71 12.14
C GLN A 563 7.27 11.48 13.04
N GLY A 564 8.43 11.03 13.52
CA GLY A 564 8.54 10.07 14.61
C GLY A 564 8.32 10.72 15.97
N TYR A 565 8.61 9.97 17.02
CA TYR A 565 8.43 10.43 18.38
C TYR A 565 9.25 11.69 18.69
N THR A 566 8.58 12.73 19.19
CA THR A 566 9.15 14.05 19.48
C THR A 566 8.93 14.40 20.95
N ARG A 567 9.95 14.95 21.63
CA ARG A 567 9.93 15.39 23.04
C ARG A 567 9.02 16.61 23.23
N THR A 568 7.72 16.38 23.20
CA THR A 568 6.70 17.38 23.51
C THR A 568 5.85 16.88 24.68
N ALA A 569 5.17 17.80 25.36
CA ALA A 569 4.25 17.45 26.44
C ALA A 569 3.17 16.44 25.98
N LEU A 570 2.81 16.43 24.68
CA LEU A 570 1.81 15.51 24.10
C LEU A 570 2.18 14.02 24.29
N PHE A 571 3.47 13.69 24.27
CA PHE A 571 3.95 12.30 24.36
C PHE A 571 4.90 12.07 25.54
N GLU A 572 4.71 12.84 26.62
CA GLU A 572 5.46 12.61 27.86
C GLU A 572 5.25 11.18 28.37
N GLY A 573 6.35 10.54 28.79
CA GLY A 573 6.33 9.15 29.28
C GLY A 573 6.38 8.06 28.19
N TYR A 574 6.49 8.43 26.91
CA TYR A 574 6.67 7.46 25.82
C TYR A 574 8.06 6.81 25.88
N ALA A 575 8.10 5.48 25.93
CA ALA A 575 9.32 4.70 26.07
C ALA A 575 9.95 4.44 24.69
N ASN A 576 11.07 5.10 24.39
CA ASN A 576 11.83 4.85 23.17
C ASN A 576 13.22 4.29 23.47
N GLU A 577 13.43 3.03 23.11
CA GLU A 577 14.67 2.30 23.35
C GLU A 577 15.70 2.48 22.21
N SER A 578 15.25 2.89 21.00
CA SER A 578 16.11 2.95 19.81
C SER A 578 16.70 4.34 19.58
N ARG A 579 17.78 4.67 20.28
CA ARG A 579 18.43 5.99 20.16
C ARG A 579 19.16 6.25 18.84
N PHE A 580 19.59 5.20 18.13
CA PHE A 580 20.39 5.36 16.90
C PHE A 580 19.53 5.36 15.63
N VAL A 581 18.57 4.45 15.53
CA VAL A 581 17.76 4.22 14.30
C VAL A 581 16.50 5.08 14.30
N ALA A 582 15.82 5.18 15.44
CA ALA A 582 14.59 5.95 15.61
C ALA A 582 14.72 6.89 16.81
N PRO A 583 15.66 7.84 16.80
CA PRO A 583 15.91 8.74 17.92
C PRO A 583 14.66 9.52 18.29
N THR A 584 14.48 9.79 19.59
CA THR A 584 13.48 10.77 20.01
C THR A 584 13.93 12.16 19.58
N LEU A 585 13.09 12.82 18.80
CA LEU A 585 13.35 14.12 18.19
C LEU A 585 13.16 15.28 19.17
N HIS A 586 13.94 16.33 18.98
CA HIS A 586 13.66 17.65 19.53
C HIS A 586 12.55 18.35 18.73
N PRO A 587 11.60 19.05 19.39
CA PRO A 587 10.54 19.82 18.70
C PRO A 587 11.10 20.78 17.65
N GLU A 588 12.23 21.42 17.94
CA GLU A 588 12.93 22.34 17.06
C GLU A 588 13.45 21.65 15.80
N THR A 589 13.86 20.38 15.87
CA THR A 589 14.31 19.62 14.70
C THR A 589 13.15 19.38 13.73
N VAL A 590 11.96 19.06 14.25
CA VAL A 590 10.77 18.87 13.42
C VAL A 590 10.31 20.21 12.84
N ALA A 591 10.27 21.26 13.67
CA ALA A 591 9.91 22.60 13.23
C ALA A 591 10.85 23.13 12.15
N ASP A 592 12.17 22.97 12.31
CA ASP A 592 13.17 23.31 11.30
C ASP A 592 12.90 22.56 9.98
N ALA A 593 12.55 21.28 10.03
CA ALA A 593 12.27 20.50 8.82
C ALA A 593 11.00 20.97 8.10
N ILE A 594 9.94 21.30 8.86
CA ILE A 594 8.70 21.87 8.33
C ILE A 594 8.98 23.21 7.67
N VAL A 595 9.60 24.15 8.39
CA VAL A 595 9.89 25.50 7.90
C VAL A 595 10.83 25.45 6.70
N ARG A 596 11.86 24.59 6.71
CA ARG A 596 12.73 24.39 5.53
C ARG A 596 11.99 23.89 4.31
N GLN A 597 10.93 23.10 4.46
CA GLN A 597 10.12 22.67 3.32
C GLN A 597 9.18 23.79 2.86
N VAL A 598 8.55 24.51 3.79
CA VAL A 598 7.71 25.68 3.48
C VAL A 598 8.52 26.73 2.70
N LEU A 599 9.72 27.07 3.17
CA LEU A 599 10.60 28.07 2.54
C LEU A 599 11.14 27.66 1.15
N LYS A 600 10.98 26.40 0.73
CA LYS A 600 11.26 26.03 -0.67
C LYS A 600 10.16 26.51 -1.62
N GLY A 601 8.97 26.83 -1.11
CA GLY A 601 7.79 27.15 -1.92
C GLY A 601 7.30 25.97 -2.76
N GLU A 602 7.55 24.75 -2.28
CA GLU A 602 7.30 23.51 -3.04
C GLU A 602 6.49 22.51 -2.21
N SER A 603 5.58 21.82 -2.89
CA SER A 603 4.92 20.63 -2.37
C SER A 603 5.93 19.52 -2.06
N GLY A 604 5.65 18.69 -1.07
CA GLY A 604 6.52 17.57 -0.72
C GLY A 604 6.13 16.85 0.57
N GLN A 605 6.84 15.76 0.85
CA GLN A 605 6.67 14.99 2.08
C GLN A 605 7.92 15.14 2.95
N VAL A 606 7.72 15.56 4.20
CA VAL A 606 8.75 15.74 5.22
C VAL A 606 8.70 14.54 6.16
N VAL A 607 9.72 13.70 6.07
CA VAL A 607 9.85 12.49 6.92
C VAL A 607 11.02 12.68 7.87
N VAL A 608 10.75 12.68 9.19
CA VAL A 608 11.77 12.94 10.22
C VAL A 608 11.62 11.94 11.37
N PRO A 609 12.65 11.14 11.73
CA PRO A 609 13.92 10.95 11.01
C PRO A 609 13.69 10.33 9.62
N GLY A 610 14.58 10.63 8.67
CA GLY A 610 14.43 10.22 7.27
C GLY A 610 14.40 8.70 7.06
N LEU A 611 15.07 7.92 7.92
CA LEU A 611 15.02 6.46 7.88
C LEU A 611 13.63 5.89 8.16
N GLY A 612 12.74 6.66 8.82
CA GLY A 612 11.34 6.29 9.01
C GLY A 612 10.58 6.10 7.70
N ASN A 613 11.08 6.62 6.58
CA ASN A 613 10.51 6.38 5.26
C ASN A 613 10.51 4.89 4.84
N LEU A 614 11.29 4.03 5.50
CA LEU A 614 11.22 2.58 5.29
C LEU A 614 9.90 1.99 5.82
N ILE A 615 9.31 2.61 6.83
CA ILE A 615 8.08 2.14 7.48
C ILE A 615 6.84 2.47 6.64
N SER A 616 6.90 3.44 5.73
CA SER A 616 5.78 3.73 4.82
C SER A 616 5.44 2.54 3.91
N GLY A 617 6.41 1.67 3.63
CA GLY A 617 6.20 0.42 2.88
C GLY A 617 5.59 -0.73 3.69
N LEU A 618 5.36 -0.57 5.00
CA LEU A 618 4.91 -1.64 5.90
C LEU A 618 3.61 -2.29 5.43
N ALA A 619 2.69 -1.53 4.84
CA ALA A 619 1.42 -2.06 4.34
C ALA A 619 1.61 -3.11 3.23
N GLY A 620 2.72 -3.04 2.48
CA GLY A 620 3.10 -4.01 1.45
C GLY A 620 3.94 -5.17 1.95
N TRP A 621 4.25 -5.25 3.25
CA TRP A 621 5.05 -6.34 3.82
C TRP A 621 4.18 -7.58 4.12
N PRO A 622 4.77 -8.78 4.25
CA PRO A 622 4.03 -9.97 4.67
C PRO A 622 3.30 -9.76 6.01
N LEU A 623 2.07 -10.28 6.10
CA LEU A 623 1.19 -10.05 7.26
C LEU A 623 1.84 -10.43 8.60
N TRP A 624 2.56 -11.55 8.66
CA TRP A 624 3.25 -11.99 9.90
C TRP A 624 4.24 -10.94 10.42
N LEU A 625 4.94 -10.24 9.52
CA LEU A 625 5.90 -9.19 9.87
C LEU A 625 5.18 -7.93 10.34
N GLN A 626 4.07 -7.58 9.67
CA GLN A 626 3.24 -6.46 10.08
C GLN A 626 2.66 -6.68 11.49
N HIS A 627 2.07 -7.85 11.75
CA HIS A 627 1.50 -8.19 13.05
C HIS A 627 2.58 -8.25 14.13
N GLY A 628 3.72 -8.90 13.85
CA GLY A 628 4.84 -8.99 14.78
C GLY A 628 5.39 -7.61 15.16
N LEU A 629 5.53 -6.70 14.21
CA LEU A 629 5.99 -5.33 14.48
C LEU A 629 4.99 -4.54 15.32
N ARG A 630 3.70 -4.55 14.96
CA ARG A 630 2.64 -3.83 15.70
C ARG A 630 2.49 -4.35 17.13
N ALA A 631 2.56 -5.67 17.33
CA ALA A 631 2.50 -6.27 18.67
C ALA A 631 3.69 -5.87 19.55
N LYS A 632 4.91 -5.82 18.98
CA LYS A 632 6.11 -5.39 19.72
C LYS A 632 6.04 -3.94 20.19
N TYR A 633 5.27 -3.08 19.51
CA TYR A 633 5.13 -1.67 19.88
C TYR A 633 4.30 -1.45 21.16
N GLN A 634 3.76 -2.50 21.79
CA GLN A 634 3.08 -2.39 23.09
C GLN A 634 3.95 -1.71 24.17
N SER A 635 5.28 -1.93 24.15
CA SER A 635 6.18 -1.39 25.16
C SER A 635 6.31 0.14 25.10
N LEU A 636 5.98 0.77 23.97
CA LEU A 636 6.19 2.19 23.74
C LEU A 636 5.26 3.07 24.60
N MET A 637 4.07 2.57 24.92
CA MET A 637 3.01 3.32 25.61
C MET A 637 2.86 2.98 27.10
N VAL A 638 3.64 2.04 27.64
CA VAL A 638 3.51 1.56 29.04
C VAL A 638 3.65 2.68 30.08
N GLY A 639 4.49 3.70 29.80
CA GLY A 639 4.73 4.83 30.70
C GLY A 639 4.00 6.12 30.31
N PHE A 640 3.09 6.08 29.34
CA PHE A 640 2.49 7.28 28.76
C PHE A 640 1.70 8.10 29.79
N LYS A 641 2.03 9.38 29.89
CA LYS A 641 1.34 10.39 30.73
C LYS A 641 0.91 11.62 29.94
N GLY A 642 1.03 11.57 28.61
CA GLY A 642 0.99 12.74 27.72
C GLY A 642 -0.10 13.74 28.06
N ARG A 643 0.22 15.03 27.89
CA ARG A 643 -0.60 16.18 28.26
C ARG A 643 -2.01 16.06 27.70
N GLN A 644 -3.00 16.18 28.58
CA GLN A 644 -4.41 16.30 28.24
C GLN A 644 -4.79 17.77 28.19
N VAL A 645 -4.88 18.33 26.98
CA VAL A 645 -5.22 19.75 26.76
C VAL A 645 -6.59 20.12 27.32
N VAL A 646 -7.52 19.16 27.28
CA VAL A 646 -8.82 19.19 27.94
C VAL A 646 -8.92 17.93 28.81
N GLU A 647 -8.97 18.13 30.13
CA GLU A 647 -9.11 17.04 31.09
C GLU A 647 -10.57 16.59 31.19
N ASP A 648 -11.49 17.54 31.43
CA ASP A 648 -12.93 17.33 31.45
C ASP A 648 -13.54 17.47 30.04
N LEU A 649 -13.56 16.35 29.30
CA LEU A 649 -14.20 16.29 28.00
C LEU A 649 -15.73 16.38 28.11
N GLU A 650 -16.32 15.97 29.23
CA GLU A 650 -17.76 16.02 29.40
C GLU A 650 -18.21 17.50 29.43
N GLY A 651 -17.64 18.29 30.34
CA GLY A 651 -17.90 19.71 30.43
C GLY A 651 -17.50 20.50 29.18
N PHE A 652 -16.44 20.10 28.47
CA PHE A 652 -16.02 20.74 27.22
C PHE A 652 -17.08 20.66 26.13
N TYR A 653 -17.60 19.46 25.85
CA TYR A 653 -18.63 19.27 24.83
C TYR A 653 -19.98 19.84 25.29
N GLU A 654 -20.34 19.76 26.56
CA GLU A 654 -21.56 20.40 27.08
C GLU A 654 -21.53 21.92 26.91
N LYS A 655 -20.39 22.55 27.23
CA LYS A 655 -20.19 23.98 27.00
C LYS A 655 -20.34 24.32 25.51
N ARG A 656 -19.74 23.51 24.64
CA ARG A 656 -19.83 23.69 23.18
C ARG A 656 -21.27 23.58 22.69
N GLU A 657 -22.00 22.55 23.10
CA GLU A 657 -23.41 22.35 22.71
C GLU A 657 -24.29 23.50 23.19
N ARG A 658 -24.04 24.02 24.39
CA ARG A 658 -24.71 25.22 24.90
C ARG A 658 -24.42 26.45 24.04
N GLU A 659 -23.14 26.71 23.71
CA GLU A 659 -22.75 27.83 22.86
C GLU A 659 -23.35 27.73 21.44
N GLU A 660 -23.43 26.51 20.88
CA GLU A 660 -24.09 26.27 19.60
C GLU A 660 -25.61 26.49 19.68
N ARG A 661 -26.26 26.09 20.78
CA ARG A 661 -27.68 26.34 21.01
C ARG A 661 -27.98 27.83 21.14
N GLU A 662 -27.22 28.55 21.95
CA GLU A 662 -27.36 30.00 22.13
C GLU A 662 -27.14 30.75 20.81
N ARG A 663 -26.21 30.29 19.96
CA ARG A 663 -26.02 30.84 18.61
C ARG A 663 -27.24 30.59 17.72
N ARG A 664 -27.77 29.37 17.68
CA ARG A 664 -28.97 29.04 16.89
C ARG A 664 -30.18 29.87 17.34
N GLU A 665 -30.33 30.11 18.63
CA GLU A 665 -31.39 30.97 19.17
C GLU A 665 -31.23 32.42 18.72
N LYS A 666 -30.00 32.98 18.76
CA LYS A 666 -29.71 34.34 18.24
C LYS A 666 -29.88 34.48 16.73
N GLU A 667 -29.53 33.45 15.96
CA GLU A 667 -29.74 33.43 14.51
C GLU A 667 -31.23 33.28 14.16
N GLY A 668 -31.97 32.47 14.91
CA GLY A 668 -33.43 32.32 14.78
C GLY A 668 -34.21 33.58 15.16
N GLU A 669 -33.74 34.35 16.15
CA GLU A 669 -34.30 35.67 16.47
C GLU A 669 -34.00 36.72 15.41
N LYS A 670 -32.81 36.69 14.78
CA LYS A 670 -32.50 37.54 13.61
C LYS A 670 -33.32 37.15 12.38
N GLY A 671 -33.62 35.86 12.19
CA GLY A 671 -34.45 35.35 11.09
C GLY A 671 -35.92 35.80 11.14
N LYS A 672 -36.45 36.06 12.35
CA LYS A 672 -37.82 36.61 12.51
C LYS A 672 -37.97 38.08 12.11
N GLY A 673 -36.87 38.79 11.81
CA GLY A 673 -36.88 40.18 11.37
C GLY A 673 -36.81 40.39 9.85
N THR A 674 -36.59 39.33 9.07
CA THR A 674 -36.42 39.40 7.61
C THR A 674 -36.83 38.07 6.97
N GLU A 675 -38.13 37.76 6.97
CA GLU A 675 -38.72 36.75 6.09
C GLU A 675 -39.76 37.41 5.19
N GLU A 676 -39.28 38.10 4.15
CA GLU A 676 -40.01 38.23 2.91
C GLU A 676 -39.06 37.93 1.75
N SER A 677 -39.47 37.01 0.89
CA SER A 677 -38.92 36.61 -0.41
C SER A 677 -37.75 35.59 -0.47
N ALA A 678 -38.14 34.37 -0.88
CA ALA A 678 -37.68 33.69 -2.11
C ALA A 678 -37.34 32.21 -1.87
N VAL A 679 -38.37 31.37 -1.90
CA VAL A 679 -38.23 29.93 -2.12
C VAL A 679 -37.91 29.71 -3.60
N LEU A 680 -36.69 29.27 -3.91
CA LEU A 680 -36.34 28.70 -5.21
C LEU A 680 -36.28 27.17 -5.07
N VAL A 681 -37.29 26.50 -5.62
CA VAL A 681 -37.32 25.05 -5.85
C VAL A 681 -36.46 24.74 -7.09
N PRO A 682 -35.52 23.78 -7.06
CA PRO A 682 -34.80 23.38 -8.27
C PRO A 682 -35.68 22.50 -9.17
N LYS A 683 -35.67 22.80 -10.47
CA LYS A 683 -36.12 21.89 -11.55
C LYS A 683 -35.00 20.97 -11.97
#